data_AF-A0A2D4LUP9-F1
#
_entry.id   AF-A0A2D4LUP9-F1
#
_cell.length_a   1.000
_cell.length_b   1.000
_cell.length_c   1.000
_cell.angle_alpha   90.00
_cell.angle_beta   90.00
_cell.angle_gamma   90.00
#
_symmetry.space_group_name_H-M   'P 1'
#
loop_
_entity.id
_entity.type
_entity.pdbx_description
1 polymer ?
#
loop_
_entity_poly.entity_id
_entity_poly.type
_entity_poly.pdbx_seq_one_letter_code
_entity_poly.pdbx_strand_id
1 'polypeptide(L)'
;AEYMGSTVTVNMSDIGNKPREGKDSPDHNSKGRVTTFMLPNAPSSRYAMDVGFHSAHDARDRNQNNEMSMSVLIMEPILRFLQLLCENHNRDLQNFLRCQNNKTNYNLVCETLQFLDCICGSTTGGLGLLGLYINEKNVALINQTLESLTEYCQGPCHENQNCIATHESNGIDIITALILNDINPLGKKRMDLVLELKNNASKLLLAIMESRHDSENAERILYNMRPKELVEVIKKAYQQGEVEFEDGENGEDLAASPRNVGHNIYILAHQLARHNKELQNMLKPGGQIDGDEALEFYAKHTAQIEIVRSDRTMEQIVFPVPSICEFLTKESKLRIYYTTERDEQGSKINDFFMRSEDLFNEMNWQKKLRAQHILYWCSRNMSFWSSISFNLAVLMNLLVAFFYPFKGIKGGTLEPHLSGLLWTAMLISLAIVIALPKPHGIRALIASTILRLIFSVGLQPTLFLLGAFNVCNKIIFLMSFVGNCGTFTRGYRAMILDVEFLYHLLYLLICAMGLFVHEFFYSLLLFDLVYREETLLNVIKSVTRNGRSIILTAVLALILVYLFSIVGYLFFKDDFILEVDKLPNETLLPDQHNEIGEPMTREFLYSNVCKIEDGENCSSVIPSTELASEESEEDKEHTCETLLMCIVTVLSHGLRSGGGVGDVLRKPSKEEPLFAARVIYDLLFFFMVIIIVLNLIFGVIIDTFADLRSEKQKKEEILKTTCFICGLERDKFDNKTVTFEEHIKEEHNMWHYLCFIVLVKVKDSTEYTGPESYVAEMIKERNLDWFPRMRAMSLVSSDSEGEQNELRNLQEKLDSTMKLVSNLSSQLTELKDQMTEQRKQKQRIGLLGHPPINVNPQQPA
;
A
#
# COMPACT_ATOMS: atom_id res chain seq x y z
N ALA A 1 4.45 58.83 23.21
CA ALA A 1 4.19 57.98 24.38
C ALA A 1 4.02 56.55 23.87
N GLU A 2 4.59 55.53 24.50
CA GLU A 2 5.52 55.52 25.64
C GLU A 2 6.44 54.30 25.55
N TYR A 3 7.62 54.38 26.16
CA TYR A 3 8.55 53.25 26.24
C TYR A 3 8.19 52.35 27.42
N MET A 4 8.13 51.04 27.20
CA MET A 4 8.41 50.06 28.25
C MET A 4 9.20 48.89 27.67
N GLY A 5 10.44 48.74 28.12
CA GLY A 5 11.27 47.57 27.85
C GLY A 5 11.34 46.68 29.09
N SER A 6 11.31 45.36 28.91
CA SER A 6 11.40 44.38 29.98
C SER A 6 12.59 43.43 29.73
N THR A 7 13.74 43.76 30.32
CA THR A 7 14.93 42.90 30.28
C THR A 7 14.70 41.63 31.10
N VAL A 8 14.84 40.45 30.48
CA VAL A 8 14.78 39.17 31.21
C VAL A 8 16.19 38.70 31.53
N THR A 9 16.63 38.92 32.77
CA THR A 9 17.89 38.40 33.29
C THR A 9 17.67 37.02 33.92
N VAL A 10 18.22 35.97 33.31
CA VAL A 10 18.22 34.62 33.92
C VAL A 10 19.28 34.58 35.01
N ASN A 11 18.86 34.38 36.27
CA ASN A 11 19.74 34.26 37.42
C ASN A 11 19.98 32.76 37.75
N MET A 12 21.20 32.39 38.16
CA MET A 12 21.62 30.98 38.24
C MET A 12 22.35 30.66 39.56
N SER A 13 21.62 30.21 40.59
CA SER A 13 22.21 29.57 41.78
C SER A 13 21.22 28.68 42.56
N ASP A 14 21.78 27.78 43.37
CA ASP A 14 21.23 27.18 44.60
C ASP A 14 20.14 26.06 44.55
N ILE A 15 20.61 24.85 44.26
CA ILE A 15 20.64 23.71 45.23
C ILE A 15 19.33 23.37 46.00
N GLY A 16 18.54 22.45 45.43
CA GLY A 16 18.40 21.06 45.93
C GLY A 16 17.51 20.72 47.13
N ASN A 17 16.57 19.77 46.94
CA ASN A 17 16.30 18.71 47.93
C ASN A 17 15.60 17.44 47.38
N LYS A 18 16.02 16.29 47.94
CA LYS A 18 15.55 14.90 47.94
C LYS A 18 14.16 14.51 47.33
N PRO A 19 14.09 13.39 46.59
CA PRO A 19 12.97 12.44 46.65
C PRO A 19 13.07 11.50 47.88
N ARG A 20 11.98 10.80 48.22
CA ARG A 20 11.89 9.91 49.42
C ARG A 20 12.36 8.47 49.15
N GLU A 21 12.82 7.81 50.20
CA GLU A 21 13.21 6.39 50.23
C GLU A 21 12.02 5.44 50.42
N GLY A 22 12.22 4.17 50.01
CA GLY A 22 11.61 2.99 50.64
C GLY A 22 10.84 2.07 49.68
N LYS A 23 10.99 0.74 49.75
CA LYS A 23 12.01 -0.08 50.46
C LYS A 23 11.90 -1.53 49.96
N ASP A 24 13.02 -2.27 49.88
CA ASP A 24 13.18 -3.65 50.40
C ASP A 24 14.46 -4.34 49.90
N SER A 25 15.05 -5.18 50.76
CA SER A 25 16.40 -5.79 50.71
C SER A 25 16.54 -6.78 51.88
N PRO A 26 17.58 -7.64 52.03
CA PRO A 26 18.82 -7.81 51.23
C PRO A 26 18.70 -9.03 50.27
N ASP A 27 19.70 -9.79 49.81
CA ASP A 27 21.14 -10.02 50.12
C ASP A 27 21.83 -10.66 48.86
N HIS A 28 23.13 -10.96 48.72
CA HIS A 28 24.26 -11.00 49.66
C HIS A 28 25.63 -10.72 49.00
N ASN A 29 26.63 -10.42 49.84
CA ASN A 29 28.09 -10.41 49.64
C ASN A 29 28.70 -10.75 48.25
N SER A 30 29.41 -9.77 47.66
CA SER A 30 30.80 -9.99 47.18
C SER A 30 31.58 -8.65 47.15
N LYS A 31 32.93 -8.71 47.15
CA LYS A 31 33.79 -7.52 47.28
C LYS A 31 34.10 -6.90 45.91
N GLY A 32 33.93 -5.58 45.80
CA GLY A 32 34.06 -4.86 44.52
C GLY A 32 35.49 -4.69 44.01
N ARG A 33 35.62 -4.63 42.68
CA ARG A 33 36.83 -4.21 41.94
C ARG A 33 36.40 -3.55 40.63
N VAL A 34 36.35 -2.22 40.59
CA VAL A 34 35.99 -1.44 39.39
C VAL A 34 37.27 -1.00 38.67
N THR A 35 37.41 -1.38 37.41
CA THR A 35 38.49 -0.92 36.53
C THR A 35 38.04 0.28 35.71
N THR A 36 38.53 1.47 36.06
CA THR A 36 38.39 2.67 35.23
C THR A 36 39.44 2.66 34.13
N PHE A 37 39.02 2.75 32.87
CA PHE A 37 39.94 3.08 31.76
C PHE A 37 40.14 4.60 31.67
N MET A 38 41.37 5.04 31.44
CA MET A 38 41.76 6.45 31.39
C MET A 38 42.13 6.89 29.97
N LEU A 39 41.85 8.16 29.64
CA LEU A 39 42.52 8.86 28.54
C LEU A 39 44.00 9.12 28.89
N PRO A 40 44.95 8.88 27.97
CA PRO A 40 46.30 9.43 28.05
C PRO A 40 46.33 10.89 27.58
N ASN A 41 47.21 11.71 28.17
CA ASN A 41 47.33 13.15 27.88
C ASN A 41 48.27 13.46 26.70
N ALA A 42 48.11 14.65 26.12
CA ALA A 42 49.09 15.27 25.24
C ALA A 42 50.35 15.74 26.01
N PRO A 43 51.55 15.73 25.39
CA PRO A 43 52.78 16.29 25.97
C PRO A 43 53.05 17.74 25.47
N SER A 44 53.36 18.65 26.40
CA SER A 44 53.84 20.01 26.07
C SER A 44 55.37 20.06 26.02
N SER A 45 55.93 20.90 25.13
CA SER A 45 57.38 21.03 24.95
C SER A 45 58.07 21.77 26.11
N ARG A 46 59.32 21.36 26.41
CA ARG A 46 60.31 22.16 27.16
C ARG A 46 61.66 22.10 26.46
N TYR A 47 62.37 23.22 26.47
CA TYR A 47 63.70 23.35 25.89
C TYR A 47 64.78 22.65 26.74
N ALA A 48 65.79 22.11 26.07
CA ALA A 48 67.12 21.85 26.62
C ALA A 48 68.16 22.12 25.51
N MET A 49 69.31 22.69 25.87
CA MET A 49 70.49 22.78 25.00
C MET A 49 71.43 21.60 25.27
N ASP A 50 72.03 21.05 24.21
CA ASP A 50 73.43 20.60 24.25
C ASP A 50 74.06 20.67 22.84
N VAL A 51 75.38 20.49 22.73
CA VAL A 51 76.20 20.82 21.54
C VAL A 51 76.97 19.59 21.04
N GLY A 52 76.85 19.22 19.76
CA GLY A 52 77.53 18.01 19.24
C GLY A 52 77.61 17.83 17.71
N PHE A 53 78.58 18.49 17.09
CA PHE A 53 79.34 18.11 15.87
C PHE A 53 78.69 17.36 14.66
N HIS A 54 78.65 18.08 13.53
CA HIS A 54 78.99 17.64 12.16
C HIS A 54 78.22 16.52 11.40
N SER A 55 77.46 17.00 10.41
CA SER A 55 77.62 16.72 8.95
C SER A 55 76.67 15.72 8.26
N ALA A 56 76.56 15.93 6.94
CA ALA A 56 75.86 15.13 5.92
C ALA A 56 74.34 14.90 6.09
N HIS A 57 73.51 15.87 5.66
CA HIS A 57 72.22 15.55 4.99
C HIS A 57 71.64 16.72 4.17
N ASP A 58 72.20 16.98 2.99
CA ASP A 58 71.76 18.03 2.05
C ASP A 58 70.51 17.59 1.24
N ALA A 59 69.51 17.02 1.95
CA ALA A 59 68.41 16.24 1.34
C ALA A 59 67.17 16.10 2.26
N ARG A 60 66.76 17.15 2.98
CA ARG A 60 65.52 17.11 3.81
C ARG A 60 64.50 18.25 3.57
N ASP A 61 64.89 19.34 2.91
CA ASP A 61 64.08 20.56 2.81
C ASP A 61 62.98 20.54 1.72
N ARG A 62 62.29 19.40 1.55
CA ARG A 62 61.13 19.27 0.64
C ARG A 62 59.85 18.71 1.27
N ASN A 63 59.90 18.22 2.52
CA ASN A 63 58.74 17.55 3.14
C ASN A 63 58.00 18.35 4.22
N GLN A 64 58.42 19.57 4.59
CA GLN A 64 57.79 20.36 5.67
C GLN A 64 56.71 21.36 5.23
N ASN A 65 56.54 21.62 3.92
CA ASN A 65 55.65 22.71 3.44
C ASN A 65 54.18 22.29 3.21
N ASN A 66 53.74 21.14 3.72
CA ASN A 66 52.44 20.53 3.38
C ASN A 66 51.51 20.30 4.59
N GLU A 67 51.60 21.15 5.62
CA GLU A 67 50.62 21.21 6.72
C GLU A 67 49.72 22.45 6.57
N MET A 68 48.43 22.26 6.84
CA MET A 68 47.40 23.30 6.64
C MET A 68 47.48 24.31 7.78
N SER A 69 47.43 25.61 7.48
CA SER A 69 47.66 26.65 8.50
C SER A 69 46.55 26.66 9.57
N MET A 70 46.89 27.10 10.78
CA MET A 70 45.94 27.20 11.89
C MET A 70 44.71 28.08 11.55
N SER A 71 44.89 29.09 10.70
CA SER A 71 43.83 29.94 10.17
C SER A 71 42.85 29.23 9.22
N VAL A 72 43.22 28.09 8.65
CA VAL A 72 42.35 27.25 7.83
C VAL A 72 41.76 26.11 8.67
N LEU A 73 42.55 25.52 9.58
CA LEU A 73 42.06 24.49 10.52
C LEU A 73 40.95 25.00 11.45
N ILE A 74 40.96 26.27 11.84
CA ILE A 74 39.90 26.87 12.67
C ILE A 74 38.57 27.07 11.92
N MET A 75 38.56 27.03 10.59
CA MET A 75 37.33 27.23 9.81
C MET A 75 36.39 26.02 9.88
N GLU A 76 36.92 24.80 10.05
CA GLU A 76 36.12 23.57 10.15
C GLU A 76 35.09 23.63 11.31
N PRO A 77 35.47 23.91 12.58
CA PRO A 77 34.49 24.06 13.66
C PRO A 77 33.64 25.33 13.56
N ILE A 78 34.10 26.39 12.89
CA ILE A 78 33.28 27.60 12.64
C ILE A 78 32.13 27.25 11.68
N LEU A 79 32.44 26.56 10.58
CA LEU A 79 31.45 26.11 9.59
C LEU A 79 30.48 25.08 10.20
N ARG A 80 30.97 24.12 11.00
CA ARG A 80 30.09 23.20 11.73
C ARG A 80 29.16 23.93 12.70
N PHE A 81 29.66 24.94 13.42
CA PHE A 81 28.81 25.76 14.30
C PHE A 81 27.71 26.50 13.51
N LEU A 82 28.02 27.07 12.35
CA LEU A 82 27.03 27.76 11.51
C LEU A 82 26.03 26.78 10.85
N GLN A 83 26.45 25.57 10.51
CA GLN A 83 25.58 24.47 10.07
C GLN A 83 24.58 24.08 11.17
N LEU A 84 25.07 23.83 12.40
CA LEU A 84 24.26 23.46 13.56
C LEU A 84 23.24 24.54 13.99
N LEU A 85 23.43 25.81 13.58
CA LEU A 85 22.45 26.88 13.78
C LEU A 85 21.29 26.83 12.76
N CYS A 86 21.47 26.16 11.62
CA CYS A 86 20.49 26.11 10.54
C CYS A 86 19.73 24.77 10.45
N GLU A 87 20.29 23.69 11.03
CA GLU A 87 19.65 22.37 11.17
C GLU A 87 18.19 22.49 11.67
N ASN A 88 17.33 21.56 11.20
CA ASN A 88 15.87 21.63 11.36
C ASN A 88 15.22 22.81 10.61
N HIS A 89 15.85 23.28 9.53
CA HIS A 89 15.29 24.25 8.58
C HIS A 89 14.92 25.60 9.22
N ASN A 90 15.81 26.12 10.07
CA ASN A 90 15.54 27.33 10.84
C ASN A 90 15.60 28.59 9.93
N ARG A 91 14.49 28.88 9.25
CA ARG A 91 14.38 29.99 8.28
C ARG A 91 14.79 31.34 8.87
N ASP A 92 14.53 31.60 10.15
CA ASP A 92 14.92 32.85 10.81
C ASP A 92 16.44 32.96 10.93
N LEU A 93 17.12 31.92 11.42
CA LEU A 93 18.60 31.91 11.52
C LEU A 93 19.27 31.86 10.15
N GLN A 94 18.76 31.07 9.20
CA GLN A 94 19.21 31.04 7.80
C GLN A 94 19.16 32.45 7.16
N ASN A 95 18.06 33.19 7.36
CA ASN A 95 17.95 34.56 6.86
C ASN A 95 18.85 35.53 7.64
N PHE A 96 19.01 35.35 8.95
CA PHE A 96 19.91 36.16 9.77
C PHE A 96 21.39 36.02 9.38
N LEU A 97 21.85 34.84 8.93
CA LEU A 97 23.20 34.66 8.39
C LEU A 97 23.46 35.46 7.08
N ARG A 98 22.41 35.70 6.29
CA ARG A 98 22.48 36.55 5.07
C ARG A 98 22.31 38.04 5.38
N CYS A 99 21.38 38.39 6.27
CA CYS A 99 21.03 39.78 6.59
C CYS A 99 20.62 39.93 8.07
N GLN A 100 21.42 40.66 8.86
CA GLN A 100 21.19 40.86 10.28
C GLN A 100 20.26 42.06 10.60
N ASN A 101 19.72 42.73 9.57
CA ASN A 101 18.94 43.97 9.66
C ASN A 101 19.62 45.08 10.49
N ASN A 102 20.95 45.12 10.45
CA ASN A 102 21.79 46.10 11.15
C ASN A 102 22.27 47.19 10.18
N LYS A 103 22.90 48.26 10.69
CA LYS A 103 23.49 49.35 9.88
C LYS A 103 24.51 48.84 8.85
N THR A 104 25.15 47.72 9.15
CA THR A 104 26.04 46.96 8.26
C THR A 104 25.63 45.50 8.35
N ASN A 105 25.31 44.88 7.22
CA ASN A 105 25.03 43.45 7.13
C ASN A 105 26.26 42.73 6.57
N TYR A 106 26.50 41.51 7.04
CA TYR A 106 27.56 40.62 6.61
C TYR A 106 26.91 39.34 6.06
N ASN A 107 27.03 39.09 4.75
CA ASN A 107 26.38 37.97 4.10
C ASN A 107 27.24 36.70 4.20
N LEU A 108 27.15 36.01 5.34
CA LEU A 108 27.98 34.85 5.65
C LEU A 108 27.76 33.67 4.69
N VAL A 109 26.59 33.60 4.04
CA VAL A 109 26.28 32.59 3.01
C VAL A 109 27.15 32.80 1.77
N CYS A 110 27.14 34.02 1.20
CA CYS A 110 27.94 34.35 0.02
C CYS A 110 29.46 34.44 0.35
N GLU A 111 29.86 34.79 1.58
CA GLU A 111 31.27 34.67 2.05
C GLU A 111 31.72 33.19 2.13
N THR A 112 30.87 32.28 2.62
CA THR A 112 31.18 30.84 2.67
C THR A 112 31.37 30.27 1.26
N LEU A 113 30.63 30.79 0.27
CA LEU A 113 30.80 30.42 -1.13
C LEU A 113 32.13 30.90 -1.73
N GLN A 114 32.59 32.11 -1.38
CA GLN A 114 33.93 32.60 -1.73
C GLN A 114 35.04 31.79 -1.07
N PHE A 115 34.81 31.29 0.16
CA PHE A 115 35.76 30.40 0.84
C PHE A 115 35.90 29.04 0.14
N LEU A 116 34.79 28.43 -0.31
CA LEU A 116 34.80 27.24 -1.15
C LEU A 116 35.59 27.48 -2.44
N ASP A 117 35.33 28.61 -3.12
CA ASP A 117 36.02 29.01 -4.35
C ASP A 117 37.54 29.14 -4.15
N CYS A 118 37.97 29.85 -3.11
CA CYS A 118 39.38 30.02 -2.78
C CYS A 118 40.11 28.69 -2.50
N ILE A 119 39.43 27.68 -1.95
CA ILE A 119 39.99 26.35 -1.69
C ILE A 119 40.01 25.47 -2.94
N CYS A 120 39.00 25.58 -3.81
CA CYS A 120 38.91 24.83 -5.06
C CYS A 120 39.77 25.42 -6.21
N GLY A 121 40.14 26.71 -6.14
CA GLY A 121 41.18 27.31 -6.98
C GLY A 121 40.73 27.79 -8.36
N SER A 122 39.51 28.30 -8.53
CA SER A 122 38.99 28.71 -9.85
C SER A 122 39.85 29.79 -10.54
N THR A 123 40.42 30.69 -9.74
CA THR A 123 41.14 31.90 -10.17
C THR A 123 42.39 31.63 -11.03
N THR A 124 42.89 30.39 -11.08
CA THR A 124 44.02 30.00 -11.92
C THR A 124 43.66 29.56 -13.35
N GLY A 125 42.42 29.81 -13.79
CA GLY A 125 42.06 29.79 -15.22
C GLY A 125 41.75 28.42 -15.82
N GLY A 126 41.33 27.43 -15.02
CA GLY A 126 40.92 26.14 -15.53
C GLY A 126 40.23 25.23 -14.51
N LEU A 127 38.89 25.14 -14.58
CA LEU A 127 38.06 24.26 -13.75
C LEU A 127 38.45 22.76 -13.83
N GLY A 128 39.18 22.34 -14.88
CA GLY A 128 39.74 20.99 -15.00
C GLY A 128 40.93 20.67 -14.07
N LEU A 129 41.41 21.64 -13.28
CA LEU A 129 42.57 21.48 -12.39
C LEU A 129 42.22 21.19 -10.91
N LEU A 130 40.94 21.02 -10.56
CA LEU A 130 40.45 20.75 -9.20
C LEU A 130 41.25 19.66 -8.46
N GLY A 131 41.63 18.57 -9.15
CA GLY A 131 42.40 17.46 -8.58
C GLY A 131 43.84 17.80 -8.16
N LEU A 132 44.36 18.98 -8.52
CA LEU A 132 45.65 19.48 -8.01
C LEU A 132 45.50 20.21 -6.65
N TYR A 133 44.34 20.82 -6.40
CA TYR A 133 44.05 21.55 -5.16
C TYR A 133 43.39 20.66 -4.10
N ILE A 134 42.46 19.81 -4.52
CA ILE A 134 41.72 18.88 -3.65
C ILE A 134 42.60 17.66 -3.35
N ASN A 135 42.86 17.42 -2.06
CA ASN A 135 43.76 16.39 -1.58
C ASN A 135 43.30 15.82 -0.22
N GLU A 136 43.98 14.76 0.22
CA GLU A 136 43.66 14.00 1.45
C GLU A 136 43.64 14.84 2.74
N LYS A 137 44.20 16.07 2.75
CA LYS A 137 44.24 16.96 3.92
C LYS A 137 43.19 18.08 3.95
N ASN A 138 42.60 18.46 2.81
CA ASN A 138 41.61 19.55 2.76
C ASN A 138 40.19 19.09 2.37
N VAL A 139 40.02 17.85 1.88
CA VAL A 139 38.71 17.30 1.48
C VAL A 139 37.65 17.36 2.60
N ALA A 140 38.02 17.07 3.85
CA ALA A 140 37.07 17.15 4.98
C ALA A 140 36.52 18.57 5.19
N LEU A 141 37.37 19.60 5.09
CA LEU A 141 36.96 21.00 5.17
C LEU A 141 36.07 21.41 3.97
N ILE A 142 36.30 20.84 2.78
CA ILE A 142 35.44 21.07 1.61
C ILE A 142 34.06 20.42 1.83
N ASN A 143 33.99 19.19 2.34
CA ASN A 143 32.73 18.52 2.68
C ASN A 143 31.96 19.33 3.73
N GLN A 144 32.63 19.74 4.82
CA GLN A 144 32.05 20.62 5.84
C GLN A 144 31.56 21.96 5.26
N THR A 145 32.23 22.52 4.26
CA THR A 145 31.78 23.75 3.58
C THR A 145 30.53 23.52 2.72
N LEU A 146 30.48 22.40 1.98
CA LEU A 146 29.31 22.01 1.16
C LEU A 146 28.09 21.72 2.03
N GLU A 147 28.26 21.04 3.16
CA GLU A 147 27.19 20.78 4.14
C GLU A 147 26.65 22.07 4.75
N SER A 148 27.52 22.98 5.19
CA SER A 148 27.09 24.29 5.71
C SER A 148 26.29 25.08 4.66
N LEU A 149 26.74 25.11 3.40
CA LEU A 149 26.01 25.75 2.30
C LEU A 149 24.65 25.08 2.01
N THR A 150 24.53 23.78 2.28
CA THR A 150 23.28 23.02 2.10
C THR A 150 22.28 23.40 3.19
N GLU A 151 22.67 23.34 4.47
CA GLU A 151 21.81 23.76 5.60
C GLU A 151 21.46 25.26 5.56
N TYR A 152 22.24 26.11 4.89
CA TYR A 152 21.87 27.51 4.68
C TYR A 152 20.67 27.69 3.73
N CYS A 153 20.39 26.75 2.81
CA CYS A 153 19.39 26.94 1.74
C CYS A 153 18.25 25.90 1.70
N GLN A 154 18.47 24.69 2.21
CA GLN A 154 17.46 23.65 2.46
C GLN A 154 16.44 24.15 3.50
N GLY A 155 15.14 24.02 3.27
CA GLY A 155 14.15 24.42 4.28
C GLY A 155 12.79 25.01 3.86
N PRO A 156 12.45 25.24 2.58
CA PRO A 156 13.25 25.94 1.58
C PRO A 156 13.50 27.41 1.96
N CYS A 157 14.72 27.91 1.73
CA CYS A 157 15.06 29.32 1.91
C CYS A 157 15.41 29.95 0.55
N HIS A 158 14.39 30.30 -0.24
CA HIS A 158 14.51 30.85 -1.60
C HIS A 158 15.51 32.01 -1.69
N GLU A 159 15.55 32.85 -0.67
CA GLU A 159 16.42 34.02 -0.60
C GLU A 159 17.91 33.66 -0.40
N ASN A 160 18.21 32.52 0.24
CA ASN A 160 19.58 31.98 0.32
C ASN A 160 19.95 31.15 -0.90
N GLN A 161 19.03 30.33 -1.43
CA GLN A 161 19.21 29.64 -2.71
C GLN A 161 19.63 30.64 -3.80
N ASN A 162 18.98 31.81 -3.84
CA ASN A 162 19.30 32.87 -4.80
C ASN A 162 20.65 33.56 -4.54
N CYS A 163 21.07 33.84 -3.28
CA CYS A 163 22.45 34.31 -3.02
C CYS A 163 23.48 33.33 -3.59
N ILE A 164 23.32 32.03 -3.33
CA ILE A 164 24.27 31.01 -3.80
C ILE A 164 24.26 30.91 -5.34
N ALA A 165 23.09 30.98 -5.97
CA ALA A 165 22.93 30.82 -7.41
C ALA A 165 23.30 32.06 -8.26
N THR A 166 23.26 33.27 -7.70
CA THR A 166 23.54 34.52 -8.44
C THR A 166 24.87 35.19 -8.09
N HIS A 167 25.68 34.62 -7.20
CA HIS A 167 26.90 35.27 -6.71
C HIS A 167 27.99 35.41 -7.79
N GLU A 168 28.71 36.53 -7.76
CA GLU A 168 29.75 36.89 -8.76
C GLU A 168 30.95 35.92 -8.81
N SER A 169 31.15 35.09 -7.78
CA SER A 169 32.23 34.08 -7.71
C SER A 169 31.91 32.76 -8.43
N ASN A 170 30.93 32.75 -9.34
CA ASN A 170 30.57 31.58 -10.17
C ASN A 170 30.39 30.26 -9.38
N GLY A 171 29.82 30.31 -8.17
CA GLY A 171 29.81 29.17 -7.25
C GLY A 171 29.17 27.89 -7.81
N ILE A 172 28.15 28.02 -8.67
CA ILE A 172 27.53 26.90 -9.39
C ILE A 172 28.54 26.16 -10.28
N ASP A 173 29.44 26.87 -10.96
CA ASP A 173 30.46 26.26 -11.83
C ASP A 173 31.34 25.29 -11.03
N ILE A 174 31.67 25.66 -9.80
CA ILE A 174 32.55 24.91 -8.89
C ILE A 174 31.86 23.65 -8.39
N ILE A 175 30.62 23.79 -7.91
CA ILE A 175 29.80 22.65 -7.44
C ILE A 175 29.52 21.68 -8.59
N THR A 176 29.24 22.22 -9.79
CA THR A 176 29.07 21.43 -11.03
C THR A 176 30.35 20.71 -11.42
N ALA A 177 31.51 21.37 -11.33
CA ALA A 177 32.80 20.79 -11.69
C ALA A 177 33.28 19.74 -10.69
N LEU A 178 32.92 19.84 -9.39
CA LEU A 178 33.12 18.76 -8.40
C LEU A 178 32.38 17.48 -8.81
N ILE A 179 31.16 17.59 -9.35
CA ILE A 179 30.36 16.45 -9.82
C ILE A 179 30.90 15.90 -11.16
N LEU A 180 31.15 16.76 -12.15
CA LEU A 180 31.49 16.33 -13.51
C LEU A 180 32.94 15.85 -13.66
N ASN A 181 33.92 16.47 -13.00
CA ASN A 181 35.33 16.17 -13.25
C ASN A 181 35.84 14.97 -12.43
N ASP A 182 36.90 14.31 -12.93
CA ASP A 182 37.61 13.25 -12.21
C ASP A 182 38.73 13.85 -11.33
N ILE A 183 38.55 13.83 -10.01
CA ILE A 183 39.46 14.42 -9.02
C ILE A 183 40.73 13.55 -8.87
N ASN A 184 41.64 13.62 -9.86
CA ASN A 184 42.93 12.94 -9.86
C ASN A 184 44.03 13.82 -9.25
N PRO A 185 44.90 13.29 -8.37
CA PRO A 185 45.13 11.86 -8.11
C PRO A 185 44.28 11.26 -6.97
N LEU A 186 43.48 12.05 -6.24
CA LEU A 186 42.75 11.61 -5.04
C LEU A 186 41.88 10.36 -5.31
N GLY A 187 41.08 10.37 -6.37
CA GLY A 187 40.21 9.25 -6.76
C GLY A 187 40.92 7.96 -7.16
N LYS A 188 42.27 7.96 -7.31
CA LYS A 188 43.07 6.74 -7.51
C LYS A 188 43.61 6.14 -6.20
N LYS A 189 43.42 6.82 -5.06
CA LYS A 189 43.86 6.39 -3.73
C LYS A 189 42.72 6.25 -2.73
N ARG A 190 41.77 7.18 -2.80
CA ARG A 190 40.65 7.38 -1.87
C ARG A 190 39.43 7.81 -2.68
N MET A 191 38.82 6.84 -3.37
CA MET A 191 37.59 7.07 -4.12
C MET A 191 36.42 7.38 -3.19
N ASP A 192 36.40 6.78 -2.00
CA ASP A 192 35.48 7.06 -0.90
C ASP A 192 35.33 8.57 -0.61
N LEU A 193 36.44 9.28 -0.44
CA LEU A 193 36.44 10.73 -0.19
C LEU A 193 35.99 11.56 -1.41
N VAL A 194 36.13 11.02 -2.64
CA VAL A 194 35.65 11.65 -3.87
C VAL A 194 34.15 11.40 -4.07
N LEU A 195 33.64 10.24 -3.68
CA LEU A 195 32.22 9.92 -3.68
C LEU A 195 31.47 10.76 -2.64
N GLU A 196 32.05 10.94 -1.45
CA GLU A 196 31.52 11.83 -0.40
C GLU A 196 31.41 13.30 -0.89
N LEU A 197 32.47 13.82 -1.53
CA LEU A 197 32.46 15.14 -2.19
C LEU A 197 31.33 15.26 -3.23
N LYS A 198 31.18 14.26 -4.11
CA LYS A 198 30.14 14.26 -5.15
C LYS A 198 28.74 14.11 -4.56
N ASN A 199 28.59 13.37 -3.46
CA ASN A 199 27.35 13.25 -2.72
C ASN A 199 26.91 14.61 -2.18
N ASN A 200 27.77 15.28 -1.39
CA ASN A 200 27.44 16.55 -0.76
C ASN A 200 27.29 17.70 -1.78
N ALA A 201 28.07 17.68 -2.88
CA ALA A 201 27.84 18.60 -4.01
C ALA A 201 26.48 18.36 -4.70
N SER A 202 26.04 17.11 -4.85
CA SER A 202 24.73 16.79 -5.42
C SER A 202 23.58 17.17 -4.48
N LYS A 203 23.71 16.93 -3.16
CA LYS A 203 22.78 17.39 -2.12
C LYS A 203 22.62 18.91 -2.18
N LEU A 204 23.72 19.67 -2.30
CA LEU A 204 23.69 21.13 -2.41
C LEU A 204 22.95 21.61 -3.67
N LEU A 205 23.16 21.02 -4.85
CA LEU A 205 22.42 21.41 -6.05
C LEU A 205 20.91 21.06 -5.96
N LEU A 206 20.56 19.96 -5.31
CA LEU A 206 19.16 19.61 -5.03
C LEU A 206 18.52 20.63 -4.05
N ALA A 207 19.21 20.99 -2.97
CA ALA A 207 18.77 22.02 -2.03
C ALA A 207 18.63 23.42 -2.67
N ILE A 208 19.48 23.76 -3.64
CA ILE A 208 19.38 24.97 -4.46
C ILE A 208 18.15 24.96 -5.38
N MET A 209 17.55 23.81 -5.67
CA MET A 209 16.32 23.69 -6.47
C MET A 209 15.06 23.36 -5.64
N GLU A 210 15.21 23.16 -4.32
CA GLU A 210 14.13 22.71 -3.45
C GLU A 210 12.94 23.70 -3.42
N SER A 211 11.73 23.18 -3.62
CA SER A 211 10.45 23.88 -3.51
C SER A 211 10.34 25.20 -4.31
N ARG A 212 10.81 25.24 -5.56
CA ARG A 212 10.59 26.39 -6.47
C ARG A 212 9.73 26.08 -7.68
N HIS A 213 9.19 27.16 -8.27
CA HIS A 213 8.34 27.14 -9.46
C HIS A 213 8.95 27.92 -10.64
N ASP A 214 9.96 28.76 -10.38
CA ASP A 214 10.78 29.39 -11.42
C ASP A 214 11.76 28.40 -12.07
N SER A 215 12.19 28.73 -13.29
CA SER A 215 13.26 28.02 -13.99
C SER A 215 14.65 28.65 -13.79
N GLU A 216 14.74 29.84 -13.19
CA GLU A 216 15.91 30.74 -13.30
C GLU A 216 17.22 30.08 -12.84
N ASN A 217 17.22 29.41 -11.68
CA ASN A 217 18.43 28.73 -11.21
C ASN A 217 18.63 27.33 -11.83
N ALA A 218 17.55 26.67 -12.28
CA ALA A 218 17.69 25.43 -13.05
C ALA A 218 18.37 25.71 -14.41
N GLU A 219 18.03 26.84 -15.04
CA GLU A 219 18.70 27.35 -16.24
C GLU A 219 20.16 27.74 -15.98
N ARG A 220 20.49 28.38 -14.84
CA ARG A 220 21.90 28.62 -14.44
C ARG A 220 22.69 27.33 -14.27
N ILE A 221 22.13 26.31 -13.60
CA ILE A 221 22.78 25.01 -13.46
C ILE A 221 22.96 24.37 -14.84
N LEU A 222 21.94 24.36 -15.70
CA LEU A 222 21.99 23.80 -17.06
C LEU A 222 22.96 24.53 -18.00
N TYR A 223 23.17 25.84 -17.83
CA TYR A 223 24.15 26.61 -18.60
C TYR A 223 25.59 26.15 -18.32
N ASN A 224 25.87 25.80 -17.06
CA ASN A 224 27.19 25.36 -16.60
C ASN A 224 27.38 23.83 -16.66
N MET A 225 26.30 23.05 -16.62
CA MET A 225 26.31 21.59 -16.53
C MET A 225 26.11 20.93 -17.90
N ARG A 226 27.17 20.30 -18.43
CA ARG A 226 27.14 19.62 -19.74
C ARG A 226 26.27 18.35 -19.69
N PRO A 227 25.09 18.28 -20.34
CA PRO A 227 24.12 17.20 -20.12
C PRO A 227 24.64 15.80 -20.43
N LYS A 228 25.55 15.69 -21.42
CA LYS A 228 26.14 14.42 -21.87
C LYS A 228 27.06 13.84 -20.81
N GLU A 229 27.91 14.69 -20.22
CA GLU A 229 28.83 14.27 -19.17
C GLU A 229 28.11 13.92 -17.87
N LEU A 230 27.00 14.61 -17.57
CA LEU A 230 26.14 14.27 -16.43
C LEU A 230 25.63 12.82 -16.53
N VAL A 231 25.14 12.42 -17.72
CA VAL A 231 24.67 11.05 -17.99
C VAL A 231 25.83 10.03 -17.93
N GLU A 232 27.00 10.36 -18.47
CA GLU A 232 28.18 9.48 -18.38
C GLU A 232 28.69 9.32 -16.93
N VAL A 233 28.60 10.36 -16.09
CA VAL A 233 28.92 10.27 -14.65
C VAL A 233 27.93 9.36 -13.92
N ILE A 234 26.63 9.44 -14.23
CA ILE A 234 25.60 8.54 -13.68
C ILE A 234 25.89 7.08 -14.07
N LYS A 235 26.18 6.81 -15.35
CA LYS A 235 26.55 5.46 -15.85
C LYS A 235 27.83 4.93 -15.19
N LYS A 236 28.86 5.77 -15.05
CA LYS A 236 30.15 5.43 -14.43
C LYS A 236 30.00 5.11 -12.94
N ALA A 237 29.21 5.88 -12.19
CA ALA A 237 28.92 5.63 -10.78
C ALA A 237 28.15 4.32 -10.57
N TYR A 238 27.21 4.00 -11.47
CA TYR A 238 26.51 2.71 -11.48
C TYR A 238 27.49 1.53 -11.65
N GLN A 239 28.35 1.58 -12.68
CA GLN A 239 29.33 0.54 -12.98
C GLN A 239 30.35 0.34 -11.84
N GLN A 240 30.78 1.42 -11.18
CA GLN A 240 31.65 1.33 -9.99
C GLN A 240 30.96 0.54 -8.86
N GLY A 241 29.67 0.78 -8.64
CA GLY A 241 28.83 0.05 -7.68
C GLY A 241 28.31 -1.31 -8.16
N GLU A 242 28.81 -1.84 -9.29
CA GLU A 242 28.70 -3.26 -9.66
C GLU A 242 29.96 -4.02 -9.30
N VAL A 243 31.14 -3.48 -9.60
CA VAL A 243 32.43 -4.08 -9.22
C VAL A 243 32.53 -4.26 -7.70
N GLU A 244 32.15 -3.26 -6.92
CA GLU A 244 32.10 -3.36 -5.44
C GLU A 244 31.10 -4.41 -4.92
N PHE A 245 30.10 -4.79 -5.72
CA PHE A 245 29.11 -5.82 -5.36
C PHE A 245 29.56 -7.24 -5.75
N GLU A 246 30.35 -7.39 -6.81
CA GLU A 246 30.91 -8.69 -7.23
C GLU A 246 32.12 -9.13 -6.39
N ASP A 247 33.00 -8.21 -5.98
CA ASP A 247 34.23 -8.54 -5.20
C ASP A 247 33.93 -8.93 -3.73
N GLY A 248 32.77 -8.56 -3.21
CA GLY A 248 32.05 -9.31 -2.17
C GLY A 248 32.59 -9.32 -0.72
N GLU A 249 32.18 -8.34 0.08
CA GLU A 249 31.82 -8.58 1.48
C GLU A 249 30.62 -7.68 1.88
N ASN A 250 29.99 -7.92 3.04
CA ASN A 250 28.67 -7.35 3.36
C ASN A 250 28.56 -5.83 3.11
N GLY A 251 27.73 -5.44 2.15
CA GLY A 251 27.37 -4.04 1.93
C GLY A 251 26.58 -3.48 3.11
N GLU A 252 27.28 -2.87 4.06
CA GLU A 252 26.69 -1.82 4.87
C GLU A 252 26.32 -0.66 3.93
N ASP A 253 25.09 -0.16 4.03
CA ASP A 253 24.56 0.91 3.17
C ASP A 253 25.23 2.27 3.51
N LEU A 254 26.51 2.44 3.21
CA LEU A 254 27.21 3.71 3.36
C LEU A 254 26.51 4.77 2.50
N ALA A 255 26.21 5.92 3.12
CA ALA A 255 25.50 7.03 2.48
C ALA A 255 26.20 7.59 1.22
N ALA A 256 27.50 7.30 1.05
CA ALA A 256 28.33 7.70 -0.09
C ALA A 256 28.75 6.51 -1.00
N SER A 257 28.01 5.40 -1.03
CA SER A 257 28.26 4.31 -1.99
C SER A 257 28.11 4.78 -3.45
N PRO A 258 28.79 4.19 -4.44
CA PRO A 258 28.72 4.65 -5.84
C PRO A 258 27.30 4.63 -6.40
N ARG A 259 26.48 3.63 -6.03
CA ARG A 259 25.06 3.56 -6.42
C ARG A 259 24.26 4.71 -5.81
N ASN A 260 24.43 5.03 -4.53
CA ASN A 260 23.72 6.12 -3.86
C ASN A 260 24.09 7.49 -4.47
N VAL A 261 25.38 7.73 -4.71
CA VAL A 261 25.86 8.97 -5.35
C VAL A 261 25.36 9.09 -6.80
N GLY A 262 25.42 8.01 -7.57
CA GLY A 262 24.86 7.96 -8.93
C GLY A 262 23.35 8.22 -8.97
N HIS A 263 22.61 7.73 -7.97
CA HIS A 263 21.17 7.97 -7.83
C HIS A 263 20.86 9.44 -7.51
N ASN A 264 21.60 10.07 -6.59
CA ASN A 264 21.42 11.49 -6.28
C ASN A 264 21.71 12.39 -7.51
N ILE A 265 22.74 12.06 -8.29
CA ILE A 265 23.04 12.74 -9.55
C ILE A 265 21.96 12.46 -10.62
N TYR A 266 21.37 11.26 -10.66
CA TYR A 266 20.22 10.95 -11.52
C TYR A 266 18.95 11.75 -11.13
N ILE A 267 18.65 11.91 -9.85
CA ILE A 267 17.52 12.73 -9.38
C ILE A 267 17.71 14.19 -9.76
N LEU A 268 18.92 14.73 -9.59
CA LEU A 268 19.30 16.06 -10.07
C LEU A 268 19.09 16.19 -11.59
N ALA A 269 19.58 15.24 -12.38
CA ALA A 269 19.39 15.22 -13.83
C ALA A 269 17.90 15.15 -14.22
N HIS A 270 17.10 14.34 -13.52
CA HIS A 270 15.66 14.18 -13.74
C HIS A 270 14.88 15.47 -13.44
N GLN A 271 15.24 16.20 -12.38
CA GLN A 271 14.66 17.50 -12.08
C GLN A 271 15.04 18.54 -13.15
N LEU A 272 16.31 18.64 -13.52
CA LEU A 272 16.79 19.56 -14.57
C LEU A 272 16.20 19.26 -15.96
N ALA A 273 15.92 17.99 -16.27
CA ALA A 273 15.34 17.55 -17.54
C ALA A 273 13.97 18.19 -17.86
N ARG A 274 13.25 18.67 -16.85
CA ARG A 274 11.97 19.39 -17.00
C ARG A 274 12.15 20.70 -17.79
N HIS A 275 13.31 21.33 -17.66
CA HIS A 275 13.70 22.57 -18.33
C HIS A 275 14.58 22.32 -19.58
N ASN A 276 15.07 21.09 -19.79
CA ASN A 276 15.94 20.75 -20.93
C ASN A 276 15.51 19.48 -21.67
N LYS A 277 14.97 19.66 -22.89
CA LYS A 277 14.50 18.58 -23.78
C LYS A 277 15.60 17.70 -24.38
N GLU A 278 16.86 18.13 -24.42
CA GLU A 278 17.97 17.23 -24.80
C GLU A 278 18.21 16.23 -23.66
N LEU A 279 18.38 16.73 -22.43
CA LEU A 279 18.57 15.90 -21.24
C LEU A 279 17.38 14.96 -21.00
N GLN A 280 16.14 15.44 -21.17
CA GLN A 280 14.93 14.61 -21.06
C GLN A 280 14.89 13.45 -22.07
N ASN A 281 15.54 13.58 -23.23
CA ASN A 281 15.64 12.48 -24.20
C ASN A 281 16.84 11.57 -23.92
N MET A 282 17.92 12.07 -23.29
CA MET A 282 19.08 11.27 -22.88
C MET A 282 18.84 10.40 -21.63
N LEU A 283 17.86 10.74 -20.79
CA LEU A 283 17.50 9.98 -19.58
C LEU A 283 16.46 8.86 -19.83
N LYS A 284 15.96 8.70 -21.05
CA LYS A 284 14.97 7.68 -21.39
C LYS A 284 15.65 6.33 -21.66
N PRO A 285 15.36 5.26 -20.89
CA PRO A 285 15.82 3.91 -21.23
C PRO A 285 15.17 3.43 -22.54
N GLY A 286 15.94 2.73 -23.36
CA GLY A 286 15.56 2.30 -24.71
C GLY A 286 16.39 2.97 -25.84
N GLY A 287 17.55 3.56 -25.52
CA GLY A 287 18.52 4.07 -26.49
C GLY A 287 19.32 2.96 -27.17
N GLN A 288 19.85 3.22 -28.38
CA GLN A 288 20.62 2.23 -29.15
C GLN A 288 22.10 2.13 -28.72
N ILE A 289 22.41 2.27 -27.43
CA ILE A 289 23.79 2.39 -26.91
C ILE A 289 23.94 1.58 -25.62
N ASP A 290 25.09 0.91 -25.45
CA ASP A 290 25.43 0.20 -24.22
C ASP A 290 25.35 1.11 -22.96
N GLY A 291 25.08 0.48 -21.81
CA GLY A 291 24.97 1.15 -20.51
C GLY A 291 23.59 1.77 -20.21
N ASP A 292 22.54 1.38 -20.92
CA ASP A 292 21.15 1.78 -20.60
C ASP A 292 20.62 1.11 -19.33
N GLU A 293 21.18 -0.03 -18.91
CA GLU A 293 20.80 -0.74 -17.68
C GLU A 293 20.95 0.12 -16.41
N ALA A 294 21.96 1.01 -16.38
CA ALA A 294 22.11 2.00 -15.31
C ALA A 294 20.91 2.98 -15.25
N LEU A 295 20.43 3.43 -16.41
CA LEU A 295 19.29 4.36 -16.51
C LEU A 295 17.96 3.65 -16.22
N GLU A 296 17.79 2.39 -16.66
CA GLU A 296 16.64 1.57 -16.29
C GLU A 296 16.62 1.28 -14.78
N PHE A 297 17.78 0.98 -14.17
CA PHE A 297 17.90 0.81 -12.72
C PHE A 297 17.50 2.08 -11.97
N TYR A 298 18.08 3.24 -12.29
CA TYR A 298 17.75 4.48 -11.56
C TYR A 298 16.31 4.93 -11.82
N ALA A 299 15.77 4.77 -13.03
CA ALA A 299 14.37 5.05 -13.32
C ALA A 299 13.43 4.16 -12.48
N LYS A 300 13.68 2.84 -12.43
CA LYS A 300 12.87 1.87 -11.68
C LYS A 300 12.85 2.12 -10.17
N HIS A 301 13.93 2.66 -9.61
CA HIS A 301 14.05 2.95 -8.18
C HIS A 301 13.89 4.44 -7.84
N THR A 302 13.47 5.28 -8.79
CA THR A 302 13.09 6.68 -8.53
C THR A 302 11.58 6.79 -8.50
N ALA A 303 11.04 7.45 -7.47
CA ALA A 303 9.63 7.78 -7.37
C ALA A 303 9.46 9.31 -7.32
N GLN A 304 8.30 9.76 -7.80
CA GLN A 304 7.86 11.15 -7.63
C GLN A 304 6.44 11.18 -7.04
N ILE A 305 6.16 12.24 -6.26
CA ILE A 305 4.84 12.56 -5.69
C ILE A 305 4.62 14.06 -5.70
N GLU A 306 3.36 14.49 -5.70
CA GLU A 306 2.99 15.88 -5.41
C GLU A 306 2.57 16.01 -3.94
N ILE A 307 2.94 17.10 -3.27
CA ILE A 307 2.45 17.43 -1.92
C ILE A 307 1.96 18.87 -1.81
N VAL A 308 1.20 19.12 -0.75
CA VAL A 308 0.64 20.41 -0.37
C VAL A 308 1.42 20.97 0.82
N ARG A 309 1.95 22.19 0.72
CA ARG A 309 2.53 22.91 1.88
C ARG A 309 1.46 23.70 2.64
N SER A 310 1.80 24.18 3.83
CA SER A 310 0.88 24.87 4.75
C SER A 310 0.31 26.19 4.21
N ASP A 311 1.01 26.86 3.31
CA ASP A 311 0.55 28.02 2.53
C ASP A 311 -0.39 27.66 1.36
N ARG A 312 -0.66 26.36 1.18
CA ARG A 312 -1.41 25.72 0.10
C ARG A 312 -0.71 25.69 -1.27
N THR A 313 0.58 26.03 -1.37
CA THR A 313 1.35 25.74 -2.58
C THR A 313 1.40 24.24 -2.87
N MET A 314 1.64 23.92 -4.15
CA MET A 314 1.79 22.55 -4.66
C MET A 314 3.23 22.37 -5.10
N GLU A 315 3.92 21.40 -4.53
CA GLU A 315 5.31 21.07 -4.90
C GLU A 315 5.43 19.59 -5.28
N GLN A 316 6.49 19.24 -5.99
CA GLN A 316 6.74 17.87 -6.41
C GLN A 316 8.08 17.38 -5.89
N ILE A 317 8.05 16.26 -5.17
CA ILE A 317 9.23 15.62 -4.57
C ILE A 317 9.64 14.45 -5.48
N VAL A 318 10.94 14.31 -5.73
CA VAL A 318 11.54 13.17 -6.44
C VAL A 318 12.56 12.53 -5.50
N PHE A 319 12.44 11.23 -5.24
CA PHE A 319 13.18 10.54 -4.18
C PHE A 319 13.52 9.08 -4.55
N PRO A 320 14.57 8.48 -3.96
CA PRO A 320 14.90 7.08 -4.16
C PRO A 320 13.92 6.18 -3.37
N VAL A 321 13.38 5.15 -4.03
CA VAL A 321 12.47 4.17 -3.42
C VAL A 321 13.26 3.31 -2.41
N PRO A 322 12.89 3.28 -1.12
CA PRO A 322 13.59 2.45 -0.13
C PRO A 322 13.52 0.96 -0.49
N SER A 323 14.65 0.26 -0.43
CA SER A 323 14.78 -1.17 -0.80
C SER A 323 13.80 -2.10 -0.07
N ILE A 324 13.37 -1.72 1.15
CA ILE A 324 12.32 -2.41 1.90
C ILE A 324 10.97 -2.47 1.16
N CYS A 325 10.70 -1.55 0.23
CA CYS A 325 9.45 -1.48 -0.54
C CYS A 325 9.32 -2.59 -1.61
N GLU A 326 10.43 -3.21 -2.02
CA GLU A 326 10.45 -4.36 -2.93
C GLU A 326 9.91 -5.66 -2.31
N PHE A 327 9.74 -5.67 -0.98
CA PHE A 327 9.25 -6.82 -0.24
C PHE A 327 7.71 -6.88 -0.21
N LEU A 328 7.02 -5.81 -0.63
CA LEU A 328 5.56 -5.73 -0.71
C LEU A 328 4.98 -6.65 -1.81
N THR A 329 4.07 -7.54 -1.43
CA THR A 329 3.50 -8.53 -2.36
C THR A 329 2.52 -7.90 -3.36
N LYS A 330 2.46 -8.46 -4.58
CA LYS A 330 1.46 -8.04 -5.59
C LYS A 330 0.02 -8.31 -5.14
N GLU A 331 -0.17 -9.37 -4.36
CA GLU A 331 -1.45 -9.76 -3.75
C GLU A 331 -1.93 -8.69 -2.77
N SER A 332 -1.07 -8.21 -1.86
CA SER A 332 -1.39 -7.11 -0.95
C SER A 332 -1.64 -5.79 -1.68
N LYS A 333 -0.89 -5.49 -2.75
CA LYS A 333 -1.19 -4.29 -3.59
C LYS A 333 -2.60 -4.35 -4.20
N LEU A 334 -2.98 -5.49 -4.77
CA LEU A 334 -4.32 -5.71 -5.32
C LEU A 334 -5.41 -5.67 -4.22
N ARG A 335 -5.17 -6.33 -3.09
CA ARG A 335 -6.07 -6.36 -1.92
C ARG A 335 -6.41 -4.94 -1.46
N ILE A 336 -5.40 -4.09 -1.24
CA ILE A 336 -5.59 -2.69 -0.83
C ILE A 336 -6.33 -1.89 -1.91
N TYR A 337 -5.94 -2.00 -3.18
CA TYR A 337 -6.57 -1.27 -4.29
C TYR A 337 -8.10 -1.44 -4.36
N TYR A 338 -8.58 -2.69 -4.19
CA TYR A 338 -10.01 -3.01 -4.23
C TYR A 338 -10.75 -2.88 -2.89
N THR A 339 -10.06 -2.94 -1.75
CA THR A 339 -10.69 -2.89 -0.40
C THR A 339 -10.52 -1.57 0.35
N THR A 340 -9.85 -0.56 -0.22
CA THR A 340 -9.80 0.79 0.38
C THR A 340 -11.13 1.50 0.18
N GLU A 341 -11.78 1.86 1.27
CA GLU A 341 -13.10 2.51 1.27
C GLU A 341 -12.96 4.05 1.13
N ARG A 342 -14.09 4.73 0.93
CA ARG A 342 -14.15 6.21 0.91
C ARG A 342 -14.67 6.70 2.26
N ASP A 343 -14.04 7.75 2.79
CA ASP A 343 -14.53 8.49 3.95
C ASP A 343 -15.78 9.33 3.62
N GLU A 344 -16.34 10.01 4.63
CA GLU A 344 -17.50 10.90 4.50
C GLU A 344 -17.25 12.09 3.55
N GLN A 345 -15.98 12.42 3.25
CA GLN A 345 -15.57 13.46 2.31
C GLN A 345 -15.35 12.91 0.89
N GLY A 346 -15.54 11.60 0.68
CA GLY A 346 -15.32 10.91 -0.59
C GLY A 346 -13.87 10.53 -0.88
N SER A 347 -12.94 10.75 0.05
CA SER A 347 -11.51 10.45 -0.11
C SER A 347 -11.17 9.02 0.29
N LYS A 348 -10.18 8.42 -0.37
CA LYS A 348 -9.61 7.12 -0.01
C LYS A 348 -8.36 7.22 0.89
N ILE A 349 -7.86 8.44 1.10
CA ILE A 349 -6.55 8.68 1.73
C ILE A 349 -6.55 8.23 3.21
N ASN A 350 -7.64 8.44 3.96
CA ASN A 350 -7.69 8.15 5.39
C ASN A 350 -7.48 6.65 5.70
N ASP A 351 -8.27 5.79 5.08
CA ASP A 351 -8.18 4.32 5.21
C ASP A 351 -6.84 3.79 4.67
N PHE A 352 -6.37 4.30 3.52
CA PHE A 352 -5.04 3.98 2.98
C PHE A 352 -3.90 4.33 3.96
N PHE A 353 -3.96 5.51 4.59
CA PHE A 353 -2.97 5.96 5.56
C PHE A 353 -2.99 5.11 6.84
N MET A 354 -4.16 4.77 7.38
CA MET A 354 -4.24 3.87 8.54
C MET A 354 -3.63 2.49 8.26
N ARG A 355 -3.79 1.97 7.03
CA ARG A 355 -3.20 0.70 6.60
C ARG A 355 -1.70 0.78 6.26
N SER A 356 -1.11 1.97 6.13
CA SER A 356 0.31 2.11 5.70
C SER A 356 1.29 1.51 6.70
N GLU A 357 0.97 1.54 8.00
CA GLU A 357 1.80 0.95 9.05
C GLU A 357 1.77 -0.59 9.03
N ASP A 358 0.59 -1.18 8.79
CA ASP A 358 0.47 -2.62 8.58
C ASP A 358 1.25 -3.08 7.34
N LEU A 359 1.21 -2.32 6.25
CA LEU A 359 1.99 -2.62 5.04
C LEU A 359 3.50 -2.53 5.30
N PHE A 360 3.96 -1.55 6.10
CA PHE A 360 5.36 -1.48 6.54
C PHE A 360 5.76 -2.69 7.41
N ASN A 361 4.87 -3.15 8.28
CA ASN A 361 5.09 -4.37 9.07
C ASN A 361 5.10 -5.64 8.18
N GLU A 362 4.23 -5.72 7.17
CA GLU A 362 4.24 -6.79 6.15
C GLU A 362 5.57 -6.80 5.38
N MET A 363 6.07 -5.64 4.93
CA MET A 363 7.34 -5.52 4.22
C MET A 363 8.55 -5.94 5.08
N ASN A 364 8.61 -5.49 6.34
CA ASN A 364 9.63 -5.89 7.30
C ASN A 364 9.59 -7.39 7.62
N TRP A 365 8.39 -7.98 7.67
CA TRP A 365 8.23 -9.42 7.81
C TRP A 365 8.66 -10.17 6.55
N GLN A 366 8.27 -9.73 5.36
CA GLN A 366 8.66 -10.34 4.08
C GLN A 366 10.18 -10.30 3.84
N LYS A 367 10.89 -9.23 4.27
CA LYS A 367 12.37 -9.19 4.27
C LYS A 367 12.98 -10.30 5.15
N LYS A 368 12.45 -10.49 6.37
CA LYS A 368 12.87 -11.57 7.28
C LYS A 368 12.50 -12.97 6.77
N LEU A 369 11.34 -13.10 6.14
CA LEU A 369 10.83 -14.36 5.58
C LEU A 369 11.68 -14.86 4.40
N ARG A 370 12.08 -13.96 3.48
CA ARG A 370 12.94 -14.33 2.33
C ARG A 370 14.32 -14.85 2.75
N ALA A 371 14.83 -14.48 3.93
CA ALA A 371 16.05 -15.06 4.51
C ALA A 371 15.86 -16.53 4.96
N GLN A 372 14.63 -17.02 5.11
CA GLN A 372 14.31 -18.40 5.48
C GLN A 372 13.70 -19.16 4.29
N HIS A 373 14.57 -19.66 3.41
CA HIS A 373 14.21 -20.27 2.12
C HIS A 373 13.05 -21.28 2.17
N ILE A 374 13.01 -22.16 3.20
CA ILE A 374 11.94 -23.18 3.35
C ILE A 374 10.58 -22.52 3.65
N LEU A 375 10.53 -21.59 4.63
CA LEU A 375 9.29 -20.91 5.00
C LEU A 375 8.81 -19.99 3.86
N TYR A 376 9.73 -19.30 3.18
CA TYR A 376 9.39 -18.50 2.01
C TYR A 376 8.80 -19.34 0.87
N TRP A 377 9.37 -20.53 0.57
CA TRP A 377 8.82 -21.43 -0.45
C TRP A 377 7.42 -21.93 -0.09
N CYS A 378 7.18 -22.29 1.17
CA CYS A 378 5.84 -22.65 1.65
C CYS A 378 4.86 -21.46 1.55
N SER A 379 5.27 -20.28 1.99
CA SER A 379 4.45 -19.05 2.02
C SER A 379 4.07 -18.54 0.63
N ARG A 380 5.02 -18.49 -0.31
CA ARG A 380 4.80 -17.99 -1.68
C ARG A 380 3.76 -18.81 -2.45
N ASN A 381 3.57 -20.08 -2.08
CA ASN A 381 2.71 -21.01 -2.79
C ASN A 381 1.32 -21.19 -2.10
N MET A 382 0.85 -20.20 -1.31
CA MET A 382 -0.41 -20.25 -0.55
C MET A 382 -1.63 -20.77 -1.34
N SER A 383 -1.86 -20.25 -2.55
CA SER A 383 -2.97 -20.63 -3.42
C SER A 383 -2.89 -22.07 -3.95
N PHE A 384 -1.69 -22.63 -4.07
CA PHE A 384 -1.46 -24.03 -4.45
C PHE A 384 -1.84 -24.99 -3.32
N TRP A 385 -1.43 -24.70 -2.07
CA TRP A 385 -1.80 -25.51 -0.91
C TRP A 385 -3.31 -25.48 -0.63
N SER A 386 -3.96 -24.31 -0.77
CA SER A 386 -5.42 -24.18 -0.75
C SER A 386 -6.07 -25.08 -1.81
N SER A 387 -5.59 -24.99 -3.07
CA SER A 387 -6.12 -25.78 -4.18
C SER A 387 -5.97 -27.29 -3.97
N ILE A 388 -4.87 -27.76 -3.36
CA ILE A 388 -4.71 -29.17 -3.00
C ILE A 388 -5.75 -29.56 -1.94
N SER A 389 -5.92 -28.79 -0.86
CA SER A 389 -6.85 -29.15 0.23
C SER A 389 -8.29 -29.28 -0.27
N PHE A 390 -8.73 -28.35 -1.11
CA PHE A 390 -10.06 -28.39 -1.72
C PHE A 390 -10.22 -29.60 -2.65
N ASN A 391 -9.25 -29.87 -3.53
CA ASN A 391 -9.32 -31.00 -4.46
C ASN A 391 -9.32 -32.35 -3.71
N LEU A 392 -8.59 -32.47 -2.60
CA LEU A 392 -8.63 -33.62 -1.70
C LEU A 392 -10.01 -33.75 -1.02
N ALA A 393 -10.57 -32.66 -0.51
CA ALA A 393 -11.90 -32.66 0.11
C ALA A 393 -12.99 -33.11 -0.88
N VAL A 394 -12.99 -32.60 -2.11
CA VAL A 394 -13.92 -33.05 -3.17
C VAL A 394 -13.72 -34.54 -3.48
N LEU A 395 -12.48 -35.00 -3.63
CA LEU A 395 -12.20 -36.41 -3.93
C LEU A 395 -12.65 -37.35 -2.80
N MET A 396 -12.35 -37.02 -1.54
CA MET A 396 -12.78 -37.83 -0.39
C MET A 396 -14.30 -37.90 -0.28
N ASN A 397 -15.01 -36.78 -0.49
CA ASN A 397 -16.48 -36.79 -0.48
C ASN A 397 -17.09 -37.61 -1.61
N LEU A 398 -16.53 -37.56 -2.84
CA LEU A 398 -16.97 -38.43 -3.93
C LEU A 398 -16.74 -39.91 -3.59
N LEU A 399 -15.59 -40.25 -3.00
CA LEU A 399 -15.30 -41.63 -2.56
C LEU A 399 -16.22 -42.12 -1.44
N VAL A 400 -16.59 -41.26 -0.48
CA VAL A 400 -17.62 -41.60 0.52
C VAL A 400 -18.98 -41.78 -0.15
N ALA A 401 -19.39 -40.86 -1.04
CA ALA A 401 -20.69 -40.90 -1.69
C ALA A 401 -20.91 -42.14 -2.60
N PHE A 402 -19.88 -42.63 -3.29
CA PHE A 402 -20.00 -43.79 -4.18
C PHE A 402 -19.93 -45.16 -3.47
N PHE A 403 -19.38 -45.23 -2.26
CA PHE A 403 -19.01 -46.50 -1.62
C PHE A 403 -19.47 -46.66 -0.16
N TYR A 404 -20.18 -45.68 0.41
CA TYR A 404 -20.81 -45.80 1.72
C TYR A 404 -22.18 -46.51 1.61
N PRO A 405 -22.57 -47.40 2.54
CA PRO A 405 -21.78 -47.89 3.67
C PRO A 405 -20.71 -48.89 3.21
N PHE A 406 -19.53 -48.86 3.84
CA PHE A 406 -18.36 -49.67 3.45
C PHE A 406 -18.51 -51.21 3.67
N LYS A 407 -19.74 -51.70 3.89
CA LYS A 407 -20.09 -53.12 4.05
C LYS A 407 -20.06 -53.83 2.70
N GLY A 408 -18.94 -54.48 2.38
CA GLY A 408 -18.81 -55.37 1.22
C GLY A 408 -17.42 -55.36 0.59
N ILE A 409 -16.74 -54.21 0.61
CA ILE A 409 -15.39 -54.03 0.07
C ILE A 409 -14.32 -54.51 1.07
N LYS A 410 -14.46 -55.75 1.57
CA LYS A 410 -13.34 -56.48 2.18
C LYS A 410 -12.35 -56.80 1.07
N GLY A 411 -11.05 -56.64 1.34
CA GLY A 411 -9.99 -56.76 0.33
C GLY A 411 -9.85 -58.16 -0.25
N GLY A 412 -10.66 -58.47 -1.27
CA GLY A 412 -10.41 -59.57 -2.19
C GLY A 412 -9.30 -59.19 -3.17
N THR A 413 -8.47 -60.16 -3.55
CA THR A 413 -7.54 -59.97 -4.67
C THR A 413 -8.33 -59.58 -5.92
N LEU A 414 -8.01 -58.45 -6.55
CA LEU A 414 -8.60 -58.08 -7.84
C LEU A 414 -8.44 -59.25 -8.81
N GLU A 415 -9.46 -59.45 -9.67
CA GLU A 415 -9.34 -60.34 -10.81
C GLU A 415 -8.05 -60.04 -11.59
N PRO A 416 -7.23 -61.05 -11.96
CA PRO A 416 -5.89 -60.80 -12.52
C PRO A 416 -5.88 -59.88 -13.75
N HIS A 417 -6.94 -59.92 -14.57
CA HIS A 417 -7.13 -59.03 -15.71
C HIS A 417 -7.30 -57.55 -15.30
N LEU A 418 -8.12 -57.28 -14.28
CA LEU A 418 -8.32 -55.91 -13.76
C LEU A 418 -7.07 -55.39 -13.03
N SER A 419 -6.39 -56.25 -12.28
CA SER A 419 -5.09 -55.94 -11.65
C SER A 419 -4.02 -55.58 -12.70
N GLY A 420 -3.94 -56.35 -13.78
CA GLY A 420 -3.06 -56.09 -14.92
C GLY A 420 -3.39 -54.77 -15.64
N LEU A 421 -4.68 -54.49 -15.86
CA LEU A 421 -5.16 -53.26 -16.48
C LEU A 421 -4.81 -52.00 -15.64
N LEU A 422 -4.92 -52.08 -14.32
CA LEU A 422 -4.52 -50.98 -13.43
C LEU A 422 -2.99 -50.80 -13.36
N TRP A 423 -2.21 -51.90 -13.45
CA TRP A 423 -0.76 -51.81 -13.62
C TRP A 423 -0.36 -51.13 -14.94
N THR A 424 -0.94 -51.53 -16.07
CA THR A 424 -0.61 -50.93 -17.37
C THR A 424 -1.06 -49.47 -17.45
N ALA A 425 -2.24 -49.12 -16.94
CA ALA A 425 -2.70 -47.72 -16.86
C ALA A 425 -1.76 -46.84 -16.01
N MET A 426 -1.27 -47.35 -14.88
CA MET A 426 -0.32 -46.63 -14.01
C MET A 426 1.06 -46.48 -14.67
N LEU A 427 1.56 -47.51 -15.36
CA LEU A 427 2.84 -47.44 -16.08
C LEU A 427 2.76 -46.53 -17.33
N ILE A 428 1.66 -46.57 -18.08
CA ILE A 428 1.43 -45.69 -19.24
C ILE A 428 1.32 -44.22 -18.80
N SER A 429 0.56 -43.94 -17.72
CA SER A 429 0.45 -42.56 -17.21
C SER A 429 1.77 -42.05 -16.61
N LEU A 430 2.55 -42.90 -15.96
CA LEU A 430 3.92 -42.56 -15.52
C LEU A 430 4.84 -42.25 -16.70
N ALA A 431 4.85 -43.09 -17.75
CA ALA A 431 5.64 -42.87 -18.95
C ALA A 431 5.24 -41.56 -19.68
N ILE A 432 3.93 -41.25 -19.73
CA ILE A 432 3.43 -39.98 -20.27
C ILE A 432 3.95 -38.80 -19.45
N VAL A 433 3.93 -38.85 -18.12
CA VAL A 433 4.42 -37.76 -17.25
C VAL A 433 5.93 -37.53 -17.43
N ILE A 434 6.72 -38.60 -17.58
CA ILE A 434 8.17 -38.52 -17.79
C ILE A 434 8.51 -37.96 -19.18
N ALA A 435 7.80 -38.39 -20.23
CA ALA A 435 8.04 -37.94 -21.60
C ALA A 435 7.48 -36.53 -21.89
N LEU A 436 6.34 -36.18 -21.28
CA LEU A 436 5.63 -34.91 -21.46
C LEU A 436 4.93 -34.52 -20.13
N PRO A 437 5.52 -33.65 -19.29
CA PRO A 437 4.97 -33.24 -18.00
C PRO A 437 3.75 -32.28 -18.13
N LYS A 438 2.70 -32.73 -18.83
CA LYS A 438 1.43 -32.04 -19.01
C LYS A 438 0.50 -32.31 -17.81
N PRO A 439 -0.31 -31.34 -17.36
CA PRO A 439 -1.14 -31.47 -16.16
C PRO A 439 -2.16 -32.62 -16.24
N HIS A 440 -2.61 -32.98 -17.44
CA HIS A 440 -3.50 -34.13 -17.66
C HIS A 440 -2.83 -35.47 -17.35
N GLY A 441 -1.54 -35.64 -17.67
CA GLY A 441 -0.78 -36.85 -17.35
C GLY A 441 -0.60 -37.04 -15.85
N ILE A 442 -0.28 -35.96 -15.13
CA ILE A 442 -0.15 -35.96 -13.66
C ILE A 442 -1.48 -36.32 -13.00
N ARG A 443 -2.60 -35.75 -13.47
CA ARG A 443 -3.95 -36.11 -12.99
C ARG A 443 -4.29 -37.59 -13.26
N ALA A 444 -3.94 -38.12 -14.44
CA ALA A 444 -4.17 -39.54 -14.76
C ALA A 444 -3.31 -40.50 -13.92
N LEU A 445 -2.07 -40.12 -13.61
CA LEU A 445 -1.19 -40.90 -12.72
C LEU A 445 -1.75 -40.92 -11.28
N ILE A 446 -2.19 -39.77 -10.76
CA ILE A 446 -2.81 -39.67 -9.43
C ILE A 446 -4.10 -40.50 -9.39
N ALA A 447 -4.99 -40.36 -10.38
CA ALA A 447 -6.26 -41.07 -10.43
C ALA A 447 -6.07 -42.60 -10.52
N SER A 448 -5.16 -43.08 -11.38
CA SER A 448 -4.86 -44.52 -11.49
C SER A 448 -4.19 -45.08 -10.24
N THR A 449 -3.32 -44.31 -9.58
CA THR A 449 -2.72 -44.68 -8.29
C THR A 449 -3.76 -44.80 -7.18
N ILE A 450 -4.69 -43.84 -7.07
CA ILE A 450 -5.73 -43.87 -6.04
C ILE A 450 -6.75 -44.99 -6.30
N LEU A 451 -7.19 -45.16 -7.55
CA LEU A 451 -8.09 -46.25 -7.95
C LEU A 451 -7.46 -47.62 -7.63
N ARG A 452 -6.16 -47.77 -7.87
CA ARG A 452 -5.39 -48.95 -7.49
C ARG A 452 -5.38 -49.17 -5.97
N LEU A 453 -5.07 -48.15 -5.17
CA LEU A 453 -5.03 -48.25 -3.70
C LEU A 453 -6.37 -48.70 -3.11
N ILE A 454 -7.48 -48.13 -3.60
CA ILE A 454 -8.85 -48.48 -3.18
C ILE A 454 -9.10 -49.98 -3.34
N PHE A 455 -8.75 -50.56 -4.50
CA PHE A 455 -8.98 -51.98 -4.75
C PHE A 455 -7.94 -52.90 -4.11
N SER A 456 -6.67 -52.47 -3.93
CA SER A 456 -5.61 -53.34 -3.42
C SER A 456 -5.45 -53.34 -1.90
N VAL A 457 -5.75 -52.22 -1.23
CA VAL A 457 -5.64 -52.06 0.24
C VAL A 457 -7.03 -51.96 0.89
N GLY A 458 -8.06 -51.67 0.10
CA GLY A 458 -9.40 -51.35 0.58
C GLY A 458 -9.61 -49.84 0.66
N LEU A 459 -10.89 -49.43 0.63
CA LEU A 459 -11.26 -48.02 0.62
C LEU A 459 -10.96 -47.32 1.95
N GLN A 460 -11.27 -47.95 3.09
CA GLN A 460 -11.15 -47.31 4.41
C GLN A 460 -9.69 -46.92 4.76
N PRO A 461 -8.66 -47.76 4.54
CA PRO A 461 -7.26 -47.34 4.69
C PRO A 461 -6.85 -46.25 3.69
N THR A 462 -7.41 -46.26 2.48
CA THR A 462 -7.14 -45.23 1.46
C THR A 462 -7.74 -43.88 1.83
N LEU A 463 -8.96 -43.85 2.39
CA LEU A 463 -9.59 -42.64 2.93
C LEU A 463 -8.81 -42.09 4.13
N PHE A 464 -8.35 -42.96 5.05
CA PHE A 464 -7.49 -42.54 6.16
C PHE A 464 -6.20 -41.88 5.67
N LEU A 465 -5.53 -42.45 4.66
CA LEU A 465 -4.32 -41.88 4.07
C LEU A 465 -4.57 -40.52 3.41
N LEU A 466 -5.67 -40.38 2.65
CA LEU A 466 -6.05 -39.12 2.01
C LEU A 466 -6.45 -38.05 3.05
N GLY A 467 -7.15 -38.43 4.11
CA GLY A 467 -7.52 -37.55 5.22
C GLY A 467 -6.30 -37.04 5.99
N ALA A 468 -5.39 -37.93 6.36
CA ALA A 468 -4.11 -37.56 6.98
C ALA A 468 -3.27 -36.64 6.09
N PHE A 469 -3.20 -36.92 4.78
CA PHE A 469 -2.52 -36.04 3.83
C PHE A 469 -3.18 -34.66 3.72
N ASN A 470 -4.51 -34.58 3.75
CA ASN A 470 -5.24 -33.31 3.75
C ASN A 470 -5.02 -32.50 5.05
N VAL A 471 -4.95 -33.16 6.21
CA VAL A 471 -4.58 -32.52 7.49
C VAL A 471 -3.17 -31.93 7.41
N CYS A 472 -2.17 -32.73 6.98
CA CYS A 472 -0.79 -32.25 6.79
C CYS A 472 -0.73 -31.07 5.80
N ASN A 473 -1.42 -31.16 4.66
CA ASN A 473 -1.51 -30.09 3.68
C ASN A 473 -2.17 -28.82 4.25
N LYS A 474 -3.22 -28.94 5.07
CA LYS A 474 -3.87 -27.78 5.70
C LYS A 474 -3.00 -27.15 6.79
N ILE A 475 -2.16 -27.92 7.50
CA ILE A 475 -1.15 -27.38 8.42
C ILE A 475 -0.09 -26.58 7.64
N ILE A 476 0.42 -27.11 6.53
CA ILE A 476 1.36 -26.39 5.64
C ILE A 476 0.70 -25.10 5.10
N PHE A 477 -0.56 -25.16 4.69
CA PHE A 477 -1.34 -23.99 4.28
C PHE A 477 -1.51 -22.96 5.40
N LEU A 478 -1.77 -23.38 6.65
CA LEU A 478 -1.92 -22.46 7.77
C LEU A 478 -0.60 -21.74 8.09
N MET A 479 0.53 -22.45 8.05
CA MET A 479 1.87 -21.84 8.16
C MET A 479 2.18 -20.93 6.98
N SER A 480 1.71 -21.28 5.77
CA SER A 480 1.84 -20.47 4.55
C SER A 480 1.04 -19.15 4.64
N PHE A 481 -0.20 -19.20 5.12
CA PHE A 481 -1.08 -18.05 5.33
C PHE A 481 -0.54 -17.08 6.39
N VAL A 482 -0.23 -17.59 7.60
CA VAL A 482 0.36 -16.77 8.68
C VAL A 482 1.73 -16.22 8.26
N GLY A 483 2.49 -16.98 7.48
CA GLY A 483 3.75 -16.55 6.87
C GLY A 483 3.58 -15.46 5.82
N ASN A 484 2.55 -15.50 4.98
CA ASN A 484 2.34 -14.51 3.91
C ASN A 484 1.86 -13.16 4.48
N CYS A 485 0.87 -13.22 5.38
CA CYS A 485 0.20 -12.06 5.96
C CYS A 485 0.94 -11.43 7.17
N GLY A 486 2.03 -12.06 7.64
CA GLY A 486 2.87 -11.54 8.72
C GLY A 486 2.17 -11.38 10.07
N THR A 487 1.04 -12.06 10.31
CA THR A 487 0.15 -11.81 11.45
C THR A 487 0.77 -12.10 12.82
N PHE A 488 1.91 -12.79 12.89
CA PHE A 488 2.75 -12.86 14.09
C PHE A 488 3.18 -11.47 14.60
N THR A 489 3.43 -10.49 13.72
CA THR A 489 3.91 -9.14 14.09
C THR A 489 2.89 -8.35 14.92
N ARG A 490 1.59 -8.55 14.67
CA ARG A 490 0.47 -7.96 15.43
C ARG A 490 0.20 -8.68 16.76
N GLY A 491 0.87 -9.81 17.02
CA GLY A 491 0.77 -10.60 18.25
C GLY A 491 -0.45 -11.54 18.33
N TYR A 492 -0.32 -12.58 19.16
CA TYR A 492 -1.28 -13.69 19.24
C TYR A 492 -2.73 -13.29 19.53
N ARG A 493 -2.96 -12.22 20.31
CA ARG A 493 -4.33 -11.75 20.61
C ARG A 493 -5.03 -11.20 19.37
N ALA A 494 -4.31 -10.51 18.48
CA ALA A 494 -4.87 -10.04 17.22
C ALA A 494 -5.15 -11.21 16.26
N MET A 495 -4.23 -12.18 16.18
CA MET A 495 -4.38 -13.39 15.36
C MET A 495 -5.62 -14.23 15.73
N ILE A 496 -5.95 -14.35 17.02
CA ILE A 496 -7.13 -15.12 17.49
C ILE A 496 -8.45 -14.35 17.25
N LEU A 497 -8.41 -13.03 17.07
CA LEU A 497 -9.57 -12.20 16.73
C LEU A 497 -9.80 -12.10 15.21
N ASP A 498 -8.86 -12.59 14.39
CA ASP A 498 -8.96 -12.59 12.93
C ASP A 498 -9.90 -13.70 12.44
N VAL A 499 -10.96 -13.31 11.74
CA VAL A 499 -12.00 -14.20 11.23
C VAL A 499 -11.47 -15.14 10.14
N GLU A 500 -10.50 -14.71 9.32
CA GLU A 500 -9.89 -15.57 8.30
C GLU A 500 -9.05 -16.68 8.94
N PHE A 501 -8.27 -16.34 9.98
CA PHE A 501 -7.52 -17.30 10.77
C PHE A 501 -8.44 -18.30 11.50
N LEU A 502 -9.50 -17.82 12.16
CA LEU A 502 -10.50 -18.67 12.82
C LEU A 502 -11.20 -19.62 11.83
N TYR A 503 -11.54 -19.15 10.63
CA TYR A 503 -12.12 -19.98 9.58
C TYR A 503 -11.16 -21.10 9.15
N HIS A 504 -9.88 -20.78 8.95
CA HIS A 504 -8.87 -21.78 8.57
C HIS A 504 -8.54 -22.77 9.70
N LEU A 505 -8.60 -22.34 10.96
CA LEU A 505 -8.48 -23.20 12.14
C LEU A 505 -9.67 -24.15 12.28
N LEU A 506 -10.90 -23.65 12.08
CA LEU A 506 -12.13 -24.46 12.07
C LEU A 506 -12.10 -25.53 10.96
N TYR A 507 -11.67 -25.16 9.76
CA TYR A 507 -11.49 -26.13 8.66
C TYR A 507 -10.47 -27.22 9.03
N LEU A 508 -9.36 -26.87 9.70
CA LEU A 508 -8.38 -27.86 10.18
C LEU A 508 -8.98 -28.80 11.24
N LEU A 509 -9.81 -28.29 12.16
CA LEU A 509 -10.53 -29.09 13.14
C LEU A 509 -11.49 -30.08 12.46
N ILE A 510 -12.27 -29.62 11.46
CA ILE A 510 -13.18 -30.48 10.69
C ILE A 510 -12.42 -31.57 9.92
N CYS A 511 -11.26 -31.25 9.32
CA CYS A 511 -10.38 -32.26 8.71
C CYS A 511 -9.96 -33.34 9.71
N ALA A 512 -9.62 -32.97 10.96
CA ALA A 512 -9.26 -33.92 12.00
C ALA A 512 -10.47 -34.74 12.47
N MET A 513 -11.66 -34.15 12.59
CA MET A 513 -12.89 -34.89 12.92
C MET A 513 -13.29 -35.89 11.83
N GLY A 514 -13.05 -35.58 10.55
CA GLY A 514 -13.21 -36.51 9.43
C GLY A 514 -12.25 -37.72 9.47
N LEU A 515 -11.10 -37.57 10.13
CA LEU A 515 -10.07 -38.60 10.26
C LEU A 515 -10.24 -39.46 11.54
N PHE A 516 -10.72 -38.86 12.64
CA PHE A 516 -10.75 -39.50 13.96
C PHE A 516 -12.15 -39.81 14.51
N VAL A 517 -13.23 -39.25 13.93
CA VAL A 517 -14.61 -39.40 14.45
C VAL A 517 -15.51 -40.13 13.45
N HIS A 518 -15.74 -39.56 12.27
CA HIS A 518 -16.55 -40.19 11.21
C HIS A 518 -16.32 -39.50 9.85
N GLU A 519 -16.31 -40.26 8.76
CA GLU A 519 -15.99 -39.75 7.42
C GLU A 519 -16.98 -38.68 6.92
N PHE A 520 -18.20 -38.64 7.45
CA PHE A 520 -19.19 -37.62 7.11
C PHE A 520 -18.75 -36.18 7.45
N PHE A 521 -17.81 -35.96 8.38
CA PHE A 521 -17.30 -34.60 8.63
C PHE A 521 -16.56 -34.01 7.42
N TYR A 522 -16.10 -34.83 6.46
CA TYR A 522 -15.55 -34.32 5.20
C TYR A 522 -16.59 -33.52 4.38
N SER A 523 -17.89 -33.78 4.54
CA SER A 523 -18.95 -33.04 3.81
C SER A 523 -18.94 -31.54 4.11
N LEU A 524 -18.64 -31.17 5.35
CA LEU A 524 -18.55 -29.77 5.77
C LEU A 524 -17.36 -29.03 5.13
N LEU A 525 -16.33 -29.74 4.66
CA LEU A 525 -15.21 -29.13 3.94
C LEU A 525 -15.60 -28.62 2.55
N LEU A 526 -16.70 -29.12 1.97
CA LEU A 526 -17.19 -28.67 0.65
C LEU A 526 -17.67 -27.22 0.68
N PHE A 527 -18.05 -26.69 1.85
CA PHE A 527 -18.43 -25.27 2.00
C PHE A 527 -17.28 -24.29 1.72
N ASP A 528 -16.01 -24.73 1.67
CA ASP A 528 -14.87 -23.91 1.22
C ASP A 528 -15.01 -23.46 -0.25
N LEU A 529 -15.87 -24.11 -1.05
CA LEU A 529 -16.29 -23.61 -2.37
C LEU A 529 -16.87 -22.18 -2.29
N VAL A 530 -17.62 -21.86 -1.23
CA VAL A 530 -18.21 -20.52 -1.01
C VAL A 530 -17.13 -19.47 -0.74
N TYR A 531 -16.08 -19.83 -0.01
CA TYR A 531 -14.99 -18.91 0.30
C TYR A 531 -14.08 -18.66 -0.92
N ARG A 532 -13.88 -19.70 -1.75
CA ARG A 532 -12.97 -19.63 -2.91
C ARG A 532 -13.57 -18.96 -4.15
N GLU A 533 -14.89 -18.81 -4.24
CA GLU A 533 -15.60 -18.32 -5.43
C GLU A 533 -16.40 -17.03 -5.14
N GLU A 534 -15.89 -15.89 -5.62
CA GLU A 534 -16.48 -14.56 -5.36
C GLU A 534 -17.95 -14.46 -5.80
N THR A 535 -18.31 -15.16 -6.89
CA THR A 535 -19.70 -15.13 -7.39
C THR A 535 -20.67 -15.79 -6.42
N LEU A 536 -20.31 -16.94 -5.84
CA LEU A 536 -21.12 -17.63 -4.82
C LEU A 536 -21.17 -16.86 -3.50
N LEU A 537 -20.05 -16.26 -3.09
CA LEU A 537 -20.01 -15.39 -1.91
C LEU A 537 -20.96 -14.20 -2.05
N ASN A 538 -21.03 -13.59 -3.24
CA ASN A 538 -21.94 -12.48 -3.51
C ASN A 538 -23.41 -12.92 -3.60
N VAL A 539 -23.71 -14.13 -4.08
CA VAL A 539 -25.06 -14.71 -3.98
C VAL A 539 -25.47 -14.84 -2.50
N ILE A 540 -24.61 -15.36 -1.62
CA ILE A 540 -24.93 -15.45 -0.18
C ILE A 540 -25.10 -14.06 0.46
N LYS A 541 -24.28 -13.07 0.07
CA LYS A 541 -24.44 -11.67 0.54
C LYS A 541 -25.81 -11.07 0.22
N SER A 542 -26.49 -11.49 -0.86
CA SER A 542 -27.85 -11.02 -1.16
C SER A 542 -28.86 -11.42 -0.07
N VAL A 543 -28.69 -12.60 0.53
CA VAL A 543 -29.54 -13.08 1.63
C VAL A 543 -29.10 -12.50 2.97
N THR A 544 -27.78 -12.41 3.23
CA THR A 544 -27.30 -11.97 4.56
C THR A 544 -27.37 -10.46 4.77
N ARG A 545 -27.20 -9.62 3.74
CA ARG A 545 -27.18 -8.14 3.85
C ARG A 545 -28.47 -7.58 4.47
N ASN A 546 -29.62 -7.94 3.89
CA ASN A 546 -30.94 -7.57 4.43
C ASN A 546 -31.58 -8.72 5.22
N GLY A 547 -30.77 -9.63 5.79
CA GLY A 547 -31.24 -10.81 6.51
C GLY A 547 -32.19 -10.51 7.66
N ARG A 548 -32.07 -9.32 8.30
CA ARG A 548 -33.04 -8.83 9.30
C ARG A 548 -34.46 -8.71 8.72
N SER A 549 -34.61 -8.20 7.49
CA SER A 549 -35.91 -8.05 6.82
C SER A 549 -36.49 -9.41 6.43
N ILE A 550 -35.64 -10.35 6.00
CA ILE A 550 -36.05 -11.73 5.71
C ILE A 550 -36.54 -12.44 6.99
N ILE A 551 -35.81 -12.31 8.10
CA ILE A 551 -36.20 -12.88 9.40
C ILE A 551 -37.51 -12.26 9.90
N LEU A 552 -37.69 -10.94 9.79
CA LEU A 552 -38.96 -10.29 10.15
C LEU A 552 -40.13 -10.76 9.27
N THR A 553 -39.89 -11.03 7.99
CA THR A 553 -40.89 -11.57 7.07
C THR A 553 -41.24 -13.03 7.40
N ALA A 554 -40.25 -13.85 7.78
CA ALA A 554 -40.48 -15.21 8.26
C ALA A 554 -41.24 -15.24 9.60
N VAL A 555 -40.99 -14.28 10.50
CA VAL A 555 -41.79 -14.10 11.73
C VAL A 555 -43.22 -13.68 11.41
N LEU A 556 -43.43 -12.79 10.43
CA LEU A 556 -44.78 -12.45 9.94
C LEU A 556 -45.50 -13.67 9.35
N ALA A 557 -44.79 -14.51 8.58
CA ALA A 557 -45.32 -15.77 8.05
C ALA A 557 -45.77 -16.70 9.19
N LEU A 558 -44.94 -16.86 10.22
CA LEU A 558 -45.25 -17.69 11.39
C LEU A 558 -46.46 -17.15 12.19
N ILE A 559 -46.59 -15.83 12.33
CA ILE A 559 -47.75 -15.20 12.98
C ILE A 559 -49.03 -15.42 12.17
N LEU A 560 -48.98 -15.32 10.84
CA LEU A 560 -50.13 -15.59 9.98
C LEU A 560 -50.52 -17.07 10.01
N VAL A 561 -49.55 -17.99 9.88
CA VAL A 561 -49.78 -19.44 10.04
C VAL A 561 -50.39 -19.76 11.40
N TYR A 562 -49.92 -19.15 12.48
CA TYR A 562 -50.50 -19.28 13.82
C TYR A 562 -51.97 -18.84 13.88
N LEU A 563 -52.31 -17.69 13.29
CA LEU A 563 -53.69 -17.19 13.23
C LEU A 563 -54.61 -18.11 12.40
N PHE A 564 -54.15 -18.58 11.24
CA PHE A 564 -54.90 -19.57 10.45
C PHE A 564 -55.06 -20.90 11.21
N SER A 565 -54.04 -21.34 11.94
CA SER A 565 -54.10 -22.57 12.74
C SER A 565 -55.08 -22.48 13.91
N ILE A 566 -55.29 -21.29 14.51
CA ILE A 566 -56.36 -21.07 15.50
C ILE A 566 -57.74 -21.23 14.84
N VAL A 567 -57.94 -20.64 13.65
CA VAL A 567 -59.22 -20.76 12.92
C VAL A 567 -59.46 -22.21 12.48
N GLY A 568 -58.43 -22.90 12.00
CA GLY A 568 -58.47 -24.33 11.70
C GLY A 568 -58.85 -25.17 12.92
N TYR A 569 -58.19 -24.98 14.06
CA TYR A 569 -58.44 -25.70 15.31
C TYR A 569 -59.84 -25.45 15.90
N LEU A 570 -60.42 -24.26 15.68
CA LEU A 570 -61.75 -23.91 16.22
C LEU A 570 -62.92 -24.29 15.30
N PHE A 571 -62.74 -24.36 13.98
CA PHE A 571 -63.84 -24.53 13.02
C PHE A 571 -63.68 -25.70 12.04
N PHE A 572 -62.47 -26.20 11.82
CA PHE A 572 -62.15 -27.24 10.82
C PHE A 572 -61.32 -28.39 11.40
N LYS A 573 -61.32 -28.56 12.74
CA LYS A 573 -60.47 -29.52 13.46
C LYS A 573 -60.54 -30.93 12.87
N ASP A 574 -61.74 -31.37 12.55
CA ASP A 574 -62.03 -32.74 12.15
C ASP A 574 -61.69 -33.01 10.65
N ASP A 575 -61.45 -31.96 9.85
CA ASP A 575 -60.98 -32.07 8.45
C ASP A 575 -59.46 -32.29 8.33
N PHE A 576 -58.69 -32.13 9.42
CA PHE A 576 -57.22 -32.35 9.49
C PHE A 576 -56.85 -33.84 9.61
N ILE A 577 -57.31 -34.63 8.65
CA ILE A 577 -57.00 -36.05 8.50
C ILE A 577 -55.82 -36.17 7.54
N LEU A 578 -54.70 -36.73 8.01
CA LEU A 578 -53.54 -37.04 7.18
C LEU A 578 -53.50 -38.56 6.95
N GLU A 579 -53.17 -38.98 5.73
CA GLU A 579 -52.87 -40.39 5.42
C GLU A 579 -51.41 -40.69 5.81
N VAL A 580 -51.18 -41.74 6.59
CA VAL A 580 -49.91 -42.02 7.29
C VAL A 580 -49.55 -43.50 7.22
N ASP A 581 -48.40 -43.82 6.60
CA ASP A 581 -47.81 -45.16 6.62
C ASP A 581 -47.35 -45.54 8.03
N LYS A 582 -48.15 -46.35 8.75
CA LYS A 582 -47.79 -46.89 10.08
C LYS A 582 -46.56 -47.81 9.97
N LEU A 583 -45.55 -47.59 10.83
CA LEU A 583 -44.44 -48.55 10.97
C LEU A 583 -44.95 -49.84 11.66
N PRO A 584 -44.55 -51.03 11.17
CA PRO A 584 -44.92 -52.30 11.82
C PRO A 584 -44.20 -52.48 13.16
N ASN A 585 -44.95 -52.84 14.20
CA ASN A 585 -44.42 -53.06 15.55
C ASN A 585 -43.75 -54.43 15.71
N GLU A 586 -42.44 -54.54 15.45
CA GLU A 586 -41.62 -55.70 15.84
C GLU A 586 -41.42 -55.75 17.37
N THR A 587 -42.47 -56.08 18.13
CA THR A 587 -42.35 -56.21 19.61
C THR A 587 -43.31 -57.21 20.26
N LEU A 588 -44.02 -58.05 19.48
CA LEU A 588 -44.91 -59.09 20.02
C LEU A 588 -44.76 -60.45 19.30
N LEU A 589 -43.65 -61.14 19.59
CA LEU A 589 -43.54 -62.60 19.48
C LEU A 589 -42.95 -63.15 20.78
N PRO A 590 -43.57 -64.14 21.45
CA PRO A 590 -43.06 -64.71 22.70
C PRO A 590 -41.94 -65.73 22.45
N ASP A 591 -41.02 -65.87 23.41
CA ASP A 591 -39.88 -66.78 23.36
C ASP A 591 -40.24 -68.26 23.14
N GLN A 592 -39.47 -68.97 22.31
CA GLN A 592 -39.11 -70.38 22.58
C GLN A 592 -37.82 -70.84 21.86
N HIS A 593 -36.81 -71.19 22.68
CA HIS A 593 -35.65 -72.06 22.44
C HIS A 593 -34.62 -71.80 21.31
N ASN A 594 -33.36 -71.61 21.75
CA ASN A 594 -32.15 -72.41 21.41
C ASN A 594 -32.09 -73.04 19.99
N GLU A 595 -31.06 -72.81 19.16
CA GLU A 595 -29.64 -73.05 19.46
C GLU A 595 -28.67 -72.51 18.36
N ILE A 596 -27.41 -72.28 18.74
CA ILE A 596 -26.13 -72.29 17.96
C ILE A 596 -26.15 -72.00 16.43
N GLY A 597 -25.49 -70.91 16.02
CA GLY A 597 -24.56 -70.94 14.86
C GLY A 597 -24.87 -70.09 13.62
N GLU A 598 -23.94 -69.17 13.29
CA GLU A 598 -23.68 -68.48 12.00
C GLU A 598 -24.81 -67.73 11.24
N PRO A 599 -24.58 -66.47 10.82
CA PRO A 599 -25.52 -65.73 9.97
C PRO A 599 -25.39 -66.11 8.49
N MET A 600 -26.22 -67.05 8.02
CA MET A 600 -26.29 -67.42 6.60
C MET A 600 -26.92 -66.31 5.74
N THR A 601 -26.09 -65.56 5.00
CA THR A 601 -26.59 -64.67 3.94
C THR A 601 -27.09 -65.49 2.74
N ARG A 602 -28.37 -65.41 2.39
CA ARG A 602 -28.83 -65.86 1.07
C ARG A 602 -30.13 -65.23 0.56
N GLU A 603 -30.16 -65.04 -0.76
CA GLU A 603 -31.35 -64.97 -1.63
C GLU A 603 -32.44 -63.91 -1.33
N PHE A 604 -32.10 -62.64 -1.61
CA PHE A 604 -32.94 -61.85 -2.51
C PHE A 604 -32.55 -62.18 -3.96
N LEU A 605 -33.38 -62.96 -4.67
CA LEU A 605 -33.27 -63.16 -6.13
C LEU A 605 -34.66 -63.18 -6.77
N TYR A 606 -35.01 -62.08 -7.45
CA TYR A 606 -36.08 -62.05 -8.44
C TYR A 606 -35.48 -62.24 -9.84
N SER A 607 -35.86 -63.31 -10.54
CA SER A 607 -35.64 -63.44 -11.99
C SER A 607 -36.58 -64.49 -12.58
N ASN A 608 -37.21 -64.16 -13.71
CA ASN A 608 -38.14 -65.04 -14.42
C ASN A 608 -37.39 -66.16 -15.15
N VAL A 609 -37.78 -67.43 -14.92
CA VAL A 609 -37.51 -68.53 -15.86
C VAL A 609 -38.74 -69.43 -15.94
N CYS A 610 -39.42 -69.45 -17.08
CA CYS A 610 -40.37 -70.51 -17.38
C CYS A 610 -39.60 -71.82 -17.66
N LYS A 611 -40.06 -72.92 -17.08
CA LYS A 611 -39.83 -74.26 -17.62
C LYS A 611 -41.16 -74.97 -17.79
N ILE A 612 -41.38 -75.50 -18.99
CA ILE A 612 -42.42 -76.46 -19.30
C ILE A 612 -41.73 -77.82 -19.30
N GLU A 613 -42.26 -78.77 -18.53
CA GLU A 613 -42.51 -80.17 -18.96
C GLU A 613 -43.28 -80.92 -17.86
N ASP A 614 -44.07 -81.91 -18.29
CA ASP A 614 -44.80 -82.94 -17.52
C ASP A 614 -45.73 -82.57 -16.35
N GLY A 615 -47.03 -82.88 -16.51
CA GLY A 615 -47.88 -83.33 -15.37
C GLY A 615 -49.22 -82.64 -15.11
N GLU A 616 -50.27 -83.07 -15.82
CA GLU A 616 -51.68 -83.17 -15.37
C GLU A 616 -52.48 -81.95 -14.82
N ASN A 617 -53.48 -81.54 -15.63
CA ASN A 617 -54.81 -81.01 -15.27
C ASN A 617 -54.99 -79.88 -14.22
N CYS A 618 -55.29 -78.68 -14.73
CA CYS A 618 -56.16 -77.74 -14.01
C CYS A 618 -57.62 -78.22 -13.99
N SER A 619 -58.22 -78.32 -12.81
CA SER A 619 -59.67 -78.49 -12.55
C SER A 619 -59.94 -78.23 -11.05
N SER A 620 -61.04 -77.61 -10.63
CA SER A 620 -62.14 -76.96 -11.39
C SER A 620 -63.00 -76.06 -10.48
N VAL A 621 -63.76 -75.15 -11.11
CA VAL A 621 -65.00 -74.49 -10.63
C VAL A 621 -64.93 -73.57 -9.38
N ILE A 622 -65.40 -72.33 -9.58
CA ILE A 622 -65.75 -71.33 -8.56
C ILE A 622 -67.18 -71.63 -8.04
N PRO A 623 -67.44 -71.50 -6.72
CA PRO A 623 -68.50 -70.58 -6.30
C PRO A 623 -67.96 -69.49 -5.35
N SER A 624 -68.23 -68.24 -5.69
CA SER A 624 -67.99 -67.09 -4.82
C SER A 624 -69.15 -66.91 -3.84
N THR A 625 -68.84 -66.79 -2.55
CA THR A 625 -69.78 -66.27 -1.53
C THR A 625 -69.00 -65.35 -0.60
N GLU A 626 -69.66 -64.26 -0.21
CA GLU A 626 -69.07 -63.11 0.48
C GLU A 626 -68.49 -63.46 1.86
N LEU A 627 -67.29 -62.94 2.13
CA LEU A 627 -66.92 -62.48 3.47
C LEU A 627 -66.45 -61.03 3.34
N ALA A 628 -66.75 -60.20 4.34
CA ALA A 628 -66.80 -58.75 4.17
C ALA A 628 -65.42 -58.09 3.96
N SER A 629 -65.46 -56.95 3.27
CA SER A 629 -64.36 -56.00 3.17
C SER A 629 -64.14 -55.27 4.49
N GLU A 630 -63.11 -55.65 5.24
CA GLU A 630 -62.46 -54.76 6.23
C GLU A 630 -61.27 -54.08 5.54
N GLU A 631 -61.56 -53.11 4.67
CA GLU A 631 -60.55 -52.32 3.96
C GLU A 631 -60.12 -51.09 4.79
N SER A 632 -58.86 -51.08 5.22
CA SER A 632 -58.02 -49.86 5.39
C SER A 632 -58.67 -48.61 6.03
N GLU A 633 -59.25 -48.73 7.23
CA GLU A 633 -59.59 -47.58 8.10
C GLU A 633 -58.44 -47.18 9.05
N GLU A 634 -57.34 -47.95 9.10
CA GLU A 634 -56.26 -47.72 10.06
C GLU A 634 -55.21 -46.67 9.64
N ASP A 635 -55.11 -46.30 8.36
CA ASP A 635 -53.98 -45.52 7.83
C ASP A 635 -54.20 -43.99 7.83
N LYS A 636 -55.10 -43.50 8.71
CA LYS A 636 -55.50 -42.08 8.79
C LYS A 636 -55.38 -41.55 10.22
N GLU A 637 -54.72 -40.40 10.39
CA GLU A 637 -54.45 -39.78 11.69
C GLU A 637 -54.98 -38.34 11.77
N HIS A 638 -55.58 -37.99 12.91
CA HIS A 638 -56.10 -36.64 13.18
C HIS A 638 -55.00 -35.70 13.68
N THR A 639 -54.46 -34.87 12.78
CA THR A 639 -53.23 -34.08 13.05
C THR A 639 -53.47 -32.72 13.71
N CYS A 640 -54.72 -32.35 13.99
CA CYS A 640 -55.12 -31.10 14.67
C CYS A 640 -55.75 -31.33 16.05
N GLU A 641 -55.45 -32.46 16.73
CA GLU A 641 -56.00 -32.72 18.06
C GLU A 641 -55.62 -31.68 19.12
N THR A 642 -54.43 -31.09 18.99
CA THR A 642 -53.96 -29.97 19.82
C THR A 642 -53.58 -28.79 18.93
N LEU A 643 -53.70 -27.57 19.44
CA LEU A 643 -53.33 -26.36 18.71
C LEU A 643 -51.84 -26.38 18.28
N LEU A 644 -50.95 -26.95 19.09
CA LEU A 644 -49.53 -27.07 18.75
C LEU A 644 -49.31 -27.98 17.52
N MET A 645 -49.91 -29.17 17.50
CA MET A 645 -49.83 -30.06 16.34
C MET A 645 -50.49 -29.42 15.11
N CYS A 646 -51.62 -28.74 15.28
CA CYS A 646 -52.28 -28.02 14.19
C CYS A 646 -51.38 -26.93 13.58
N ILE A 647 -50.65 -26.16 14.41
CA ILE A 647 -49.63 -25.20 13.93
C ILE A 647 -48.51 -25.92 13.17
N VAL A 648 -47.99 -27.03 13.68
CA VAL A 648 -46.92 -27.81 13.02
C VAL A 648 -47.39 -28.37 11.67
N THR A 649 -48.62 -28.88 11.58
CA THR A 649 -49.22 -29.40 10.33
C THR A 649 -49.40 -28.28 9.29
N VAL A 650 -49.98 -27.14 9.67
CA VAL A 650 -50.17 -26.00 8.74
C VAL A 650 -48.82 -25.39 8.34
N LEU A 651 -47.83 -25.36 9.23
CA LEU A 651 -46.48 -24.88 8.91
C LEU A 651 -45.69 -25.83 8.00
N SER A 652 -45.74 -27.14 8.27
CA SER A 652 -44.92 -28.16 7.59
C SER A 652 -45.53 -28.64 6.26
N HIS A 653 -46.83 -28.93 6.26
CA HIS A 653 -47.54 -29.40 5.07
C HIS A 653 -48.21 -28.21 4.36
N GLY A 654 -48.89 -27.32 5.09
CA GLY A 654 -49.60 -26.19 4.49
C GLY A 654 -48.72 -25.16 3.76
N LEU A 655 -47.44 -24.98 4.13
CA LEU A 655 -46.51 -24.14 3.37
C LEU A 655 -45.77 -24.88 2.24
N ARG A 656 -45.69 -26.21 2.30
CA ARG A 656 -44.87 -27.03 1.39
C ARG A 656 -45.69 -27.64 0.26
N SER A 657 -46.97 -27.92 0.50
CA SER A 657 -47.95 -28.25 -0.55
C SER A 657 -48.27 -27.00 -1.35
N GLY A 658 -48.07 -27.04 -2.68
CA GLY A 658 -48.05 -25.85 -3.52
C GLY A 658 -49.37 -25.07 -3.62
N GLY A 659 -50.53 -25.71 -3.39
CA GLY A 659 -51.85 -25.06 -3.29
C GLY A 659 -52.19 -24.54 -1.89
N GLY A 660 -51.30 -24.72 -0.91
CA GLY A 660 -51.48 -24.31 0.48
C GLY A 660 -52.14 -25.38 1.36
N VAL A 661 -52.69 -24.95 2.49
CA VAL A 661 -53.32 -25.84 3.50
C VAL A 661 -54.53 -26.64 2.95
N GLY A 662 -55.20 -26.15 1.91
CA GLY A 662 -56.34 -26.83 1.28
C GLY A 662 -55.99 -28.17 0.61
N ASP A 663 -54.73 -28.37 0.20
CA ASP A 663 -54.24 -29.65 -0.34
C ASP A 663 -54.01 -30.70 0.76
N VAL A 664 -53.91 -30.28 2.03
CA VAL A 664 -53.61 -31.12 3.20
C VAL A 664 -54.88 -31.58 3.92
N LEU A 665 -55.97 -30.83 3.73
CA LEU A 665 -57.26 -31.03 4.39
C LEU A 665 -58.19 -31.91 3.56
N ARG A 666 -59.14 -32.58 4.22
CA ARG A 666 -60.20 -33.34 3.54
C ARG A 666 -60.95 -32.43 2.53
N LYS A 667 -61.23 -32.99 1.35
CA LYS A 667 -62.03 -32.34 0.30
C LYS A 667 -63.52 -32.34 0.71
N PRO A 668 -64.16 -31.17 0.93
CA PRO A 668 -65.52 -31.10 1.43
C PRO A 668 -66.56 -31.37 0.33
N SER A 669 -67.69 -31.97 0.70
CA SER A 669 -68.86 -32.10 -0.17
C SER A 669 -69.62 -30.76 -0.31
N LYS A 670 -70.29 -30.57 -1.45
CA LYS A 670 -71.10 -29.37 -1.76
C LYS A 670 -72.31 -29.18 -0.85
N GLU A 671 -72.70 -30.24 -0.14
CA GLU A 671 -73.87 -30.28 0.75
C GLU A 671 -73.51 -29.94 2.20
N GLU A 672 -72.22 -29.81 2.53
CA GLU A 672 -71.75 -29.48 3.88
C GLU A 672 -72.00 -27.98 4.20
N PRO A 673 -72.57 -27.65 5.38
CA PRO A 673 -72.98 -26.28 5.70
C PRO A 673 -71.80 -25.29 5.81
N LEU A 674 -70.58 -25.80 6.01
CA LEU A 674 -69.35 -25.01 6.09
C LEU A 674 -68.57 -24.94 4.76
N PHE A 675 -69.04 -25.56 3.67
CA PHE A 675 -68.34 -25.62 2.38
C PHE A 675 -67.86 -24.24 1.89
N ALA A 676 -68.71 -23.22 1.95
CA ALA A 676 -68.36 -21.86 1.54
C ALA A 676 -67.29 -21.22 2.45
N ALA A 677 -67.35 -21.45 3.76
CA ALA A 677 -66.35 -20.94 4.71
C ALA A 677 -65.00 -21.66 4.55
N ARG A 678 -65.03 -22.98 4.31
CA ARG A 678 -63.87 -23.83 4.03
C ARG A 678 -63.11 -23.36 2.78
N VAL A 679 -63.82 -23.09 1.67
CA VAL A 679 -63.24 -22.53 0.45
C VAL A 679 -62.65 -21.12 0.65
N ILE A 680 -63.33 -20.25 1.41
CA ILE A 680 -62.81 -18.90 1.73
C ILE A 680 -61.53 -19.00 2.58
N TYR A 681 -61.47 -19.91 3.55
CA TYR A 681 -60.28 -20.14 4.37
C TYR A 681 -59.08 -20.59 3.51
N ASP A 682 -59.26 -21.54 2.60
CA ASP A 682 -58.19 -22.02 1.71
C ASP A 682 -57.67 -20.92 0.77
N LEU A 683 -58.58 -20.16 0.14
CA LEU A 683 -58.19 -19.05 -0.74
C LEU A 683 -57.49 -17.94 0.04
N LEU A 684 -57.93 -17.60 1.25
CA LEU A 684 -57.26 -16.59 2.08
C LEU A 684 -55.87 -17.06 2.52
N PHE A 685 -55.72 -18.33 2.89
CA PHE A 685 -54.40 -18.89 3.22
C PHE A 685 -53.46 -18.86 2.00
N PHE A 686 -53.93 -19.33 0.85
CA PHE A 686 -53.16 -19.34 -0.39
C PHE A 686 -52.72 -17.92 -0.81
N PHE A 687 -53.64 -16.95 -0.87
CA PHE A 687 -53.30 -15.59 -1.27
C PHE A 687 -52.41 -14.87 -0.25
N MET A 688 -52.70 -14.96 1.05
CA MET A 688 -51.95 -14.20 2.07
C MET A 688 -50.59 -14.84 2.39
N VAL A 689 -50.54 -16.15 2.56
CA VAL A 689 -49.34 -16.84 3.08
C VAL A 689 -48.42 -17.28 1.93
N ILE A 690 -48.97 -17.92 0.89
CA ILE A 690 -48.17 -18.39 -0.25
C ILE A 690 -47.91 -17.25 -1.25
N ILE A 691 -48.95 -16.61 -1.80
CA ILE A 691 -48.77 -15.63 -2.89
C ILE A 691 -48.18 -14.30 -2.41
N ILE A 692 -48.57 -13.79 -1.23
CA ILE A 692 -48.01 -12.52 -0.71
C ILE A 692 -46.73 -12.77 0.08
N VAL A 693 -46.77 -13.50 1.21
CA VAL A 693 -45.64 -13.52 2.15
C VAL A 693 -44.42 -14.30 1.64
N LEU A 694 -44.59 -15.47 1.01
CA LEU A 694 -43.45 -16.22 0.47
C LEU A 694 -42.76 -15.47 -0.69
N ASN A 695 -43.54 -14.82 -1.56
CA ASN A 695 -42.99 -13.98 -2.63
C ASN A 695 -42.39 -12.66 -2.11
N LEU A 696 -42.81 -12.14 -0.95
CA LEU A 696 -42.15 -10.99 -0.31
C LEU A 696 -40.71 -11.35 0.09
N ILE A 697 -40.46 -12.56 0.60
CA ILE A 697 -39.11 -13.05 0.89
C ILE A 697 -38.25 -13.07 -0.39
N PHE A 698 -38.77 -13.61 -1.49
CA PHE A 698 -38.07 -13.58 -2.78
C PHE A 698 -37.87 -12.17 -3.32
N GLY A 699 -38.84 -11.27 -3.16
CA GLY A 699 -38.74 -9.85 -3.54
C GLY A 699 -37.59 -9.14 -2.85
N VAL A 700 -37.45 -9.31 -1.53
CA VAL A 700 -36.32 -8.76 -0.74
C VAL A 700 -34.97 -9.30 -1.21
N ILE A 701 -34.89 -10.55 -1.66
CA ILE A 701 -33.65 -11.17 -2.18
C ILE A 701 -33.32 -10.67 -3.60
N ILE A 702 -34.31 -10.35 -4.42
CA ILE A 702 -34.09 -9.75 -5.75
C ILE A 702 -33.62 -8.29 -5.60
N ASP A 703 -34.21 -7.54 -4.68
CA ASP A 703 -33.88 -6.15 -4.35
C ASP A 703 -32.41 -6.02 -3.87
N THR A 704 -31.98 -6.86 -2.91
CA THR A 704 -30.57 -6.89 -2.49
C THR A 704 -29.60 -7.28 -3.59
N PHE A 705 -30.04 -8.10 -4.56
CA PHE A 705 -29.22 -8.46 -5.72
C PHE A 705 -29.00 -7.27 -6.67
N ALA A 706 -30.03 -6.44 -6.84
CA ALA A 706 -29.95 -5.19 -7.60
C ALA A 706 -29.02 -4.17 -6.89
N ASP A 707 -29.18 -4.00 -5.57
CA ASP A 707 -28.31 -3.16 -4.73
C ASP A 707 -26.84 -3.58 -4.82
N LEU A 708 -26.53 -4.87 -4.59
CA LEU A 708 -25.16 -5.39 -4.63
C LEU A 708 -24.53 -5.23 -6.02
N ARG A 709 -25.32 -5.40 -7.09
CA ARG A 709 -24.87 -5.17 -8.47
C ARG A 709 -24.57 -3.68 -8.70
N SER A 710 -25.47 -2.79 -8.29
CA SER A 710 -25.34 -1.34 -8.42
C SER A 710 -24.11 -0.81 -7.66
N GLU A 711 -23.92 -1.28 -6.42
CA GLU A 711 -22.76 -0.91 -5.60
C GLU A 711 -21.44 -1.42 -6.21
N LYS A 712 -21.37 -2.68 -6.68
CA LYS A 712 -20.17 -3.20 -7.35
C LYS A 712 -19.87 -2.43 -8.63
N GLN A 713 -20.87 -2.15 -9.47
CA GLN A 713 -20.71 -1.36 -10.69
C GLN A 713 -20.19 0.05 -10.38
N LYS A 714 -20.77 0.75 -9.39
CA LYS A 714 -20.34 2.08 -8.96
C LYS A 714 -18.93 2.09 -8.37
N LYS A 715 -18.56 1.06 -7.58
CA LYS A 715 -17.19 0.88 -7.05
C LYS A 715 -16.18 0.64 -8.18
N GLU A 716 -16.52 -0.17 -9.17
CA GLU A 716 -15.68 -0.42 -10.35
C GLU A 716 -15.56 0.79 -11.28
N GLU A 717 -16.62 1.57 -11.45
CA GLU A 717 -16.63 2.83 -12.21
C GLU A 717 -15.67 3.84 -11.55
N ILE A 718 -15.86 4.11 -10.26
CA ILE A 718 -14.97 4.97 -9.44
C ILE A 718 -13.50 4.56 -9.56
N LEU A 719 -13.18 3.26 -9.58
CA LEU A 719 -11.81 2.75 -9.72
C LEU A 719 -11.21 2.94 -11.13
N LYS A 720 -12.03 3.24 -12.14
CA LYS A 720 -11.60 3.46 -13.54
C LYS A 720 -11.66 4.94 -13.94
N THR A 721 -12.54 5.74 -13.31
CA THR A 721 -12.81 7.14 -13.67
C THR A 721 -12.29 8.16 -12.66
N THR A 722 -12.04 7.81 -11.40
CA THR A 722 -11.50 8.75 -10.40
C THR A 722 -10.05 8.40 -10.03
N CYS A 723 -9.18 9.40 -9.95
CA CYS A 723 -7.85 9.23 -9.37
C CYS A 723 -7.95 8.87 -7.87
N PHE A 724 -7.10 7.94 -7.40
CA PHE A 724 -7.15 7.41 -6.04
C PHE A 724 -6.72 8.43 -4.97
N ILE A 725 -5.77 9.31 -5.31
CA ILE A 725 -5.21 10.30 -4.38
C ILE A 725 -6.05 11.59 -4.43
N CYS A 726 -5.94 12.37 -5.51
CA CYS A 726 -6.58 13.69 -5.56
C CYS A 726 -8.10 13.68 -5.71
N GLY A 727 -8.73 12.54 -6.05
CA GLY A 727 -10.17 12.47 -6.25
C GLY A 727 -10.68 13.13 -7.55
N LEU A 728 -9.78 13.59 -8.44
CA LEU A 728 -10.16 14.14 -9.74
C LEU A 728 -10.72 13.06 -10.68
N GLU A 729 -11.69 13.46 -11.49
CA GLU A 729 -12.29 12.62 -12.54
C GLU A 729 -11.48 12.68 -13.84
N ARG A 730 -11.56 11.59 -14.61
CA ARG A 730 -10.85 11.37 -15.88
C ARG A 730 -11.10 12.49 -16.91
N ASP A 731 -12.30 13.04 -16.95
CA ASP A 731 -12.70 14.09 -17.89
C ASP A 731 -11.86 15.39 -17.77
N LYS A 732 -11.26 15.64 -16.59
CA LYS A 732 -10.42 16.83 -16.36
C LYS A 732 -9.08 16.77 -17.09
N PHE A 733 -8.68 15.58 -17.56
CA PHE A 733 -7.45 15.33 -18.31
C PHE A 733 -7.69 15.22 -19.82
N ASP A 734 -8.95 15.17 -20.27
CA ASP A 734 -9.27 15.17 -21.70
C ASP A 734 -8.83 16.49 -22.35
N ASN A 735 -8.07 16.40 -23.44
CA ASN A 735 -7.44 17.53 -24.15
C ASN A 735 -6.33 18.27 -23.36
N LYS A 736 -5.82 17.69 -22.26
CA LYS A 736 -4.58 18.15 -21.60
C LYS A 736 -3.34 17.44 -22.17
N THR A 737 -2.15 17.91 -21.81
CA THR A 737 -0.87 17.32 -22.26
C THR A 737 -0.52 16.02 -21.55
N VAL A 738 -0.97 15.85 -20.31
CA VAL A 738 -0.80 14.64 -19.49
C VAL A 738 -2.09 13.83 -19.55
N THR A 739 -1.98 12.53 -19.82
CA THR A 739 -3.15 11.64 -19.88
C THR A 739 -3.55 11.13 -18.49
N PHE A 740 -4.82 10.74 -18.28
CA PHE A 740 -5.25 10.17 -16.99
C PHE A 740 -4.45 8.90 -16.62
N GLU A 741 -4.17 8.03 -17.60
CA GLU A 741 -3.34 6.83 -17.46
C GLU A 741 -1.86 7.10 -17.13
N GLU A 742 -1.37 8.31 -17.36
CA GLU A 742 -0.01 8.78 -17.03
C GLU A 742 -0.02 9.46 -15.65
N HIS A 743 -1.00 10.35 -15.41
CA HIS A 743 -1.27 10.95 -14.11
C HIS A 743 -1.33 9.92 -12.97
N ILE A 744 -2.07 8.82 -13.13
CA ILE A 744 -2.20 7.79 -12.07
C ILE A 744 -0.97 6.86 -11.89
N LYS A 745 0.00 6.88 -12.82
CA LYS A 745 1.21 6.05 -12.78
C LYS A 745 2.46 6.83 -12.37
N GLU A 746 2.58 8.05 -12.89
CA GLU A 746 3.77 8.86 -12.77
C GLU A 746 3.59 9.97 -11.72
N GLU A 747 2.46 10.67 -11.69
CA GLU A 747 2.23 11.83 -10.81
C GLU A 747 1.61 11.41 -9.45
N HIS A 748 0.45 10.75 -9.49
CA HIS A 748 -0.44 10.47 -8.34
C HIS A 748 -0.53 8.97 -8.02
N ASN A 749 0.58 8.26 -8.20
CA ASN A 749 0.68 6.82 -7.93
C ASN A 749 0.70 6.52 -6.42
N MET A 750 -0.36 5.88 -5.91
CA MET A 750 -0.51 5.58 -4.48
C MET A 750 0.68 4.82 -3.87
N TRP A 751 1.39 4.01 -4.66
CA TRP A 751 2.54 3.25 -4.16
C TRP A 751 3.75 4.15 -3.93
N HIS A 752 3.90 5.27 -4.66
CA HIS A 752 4.94 6.26 -4.40
C HIS A 752 4.69 6.96 -3.05
N TYR A 753 3.45 7.36 -2.74
CA TYR A 753 3.11 7.91 -1.41
C TYR A 753 3.39 6.92 -0.28
N LEU A 754 3.12 5.62 -0.46
CA LEU A 754 3.52 4.60 0.52
C LEU A 754 5.05 4.50 0.65
N CYS A 755 5.79 4.48 -0.46
CA CYS A 755 7.25 4.46 -0.44
C CYS A 755 7.85 5.70 0.25
N PHE A 756 7.21 6.88 0.13
CA PHE A 756 7.63 8.10 0.80
C PHE A 756 7.36 8.07 2.31
N ILE A 757 6.17 7.61 2.73
CA ILE A 757 5.85 7.38 4.15
C ILE A 757 6.84 6.37 4.77
N VAL A 758 7.29 5.38 4.01
CA VAL A 758 8.31 4.40 4.43
C VAL A 758 9.73 5.00 4.42
N LEU A 759 10.08 5.87 3.47
CA LEU A 759 11.35 6.60 3.46
C LEU A 759 11.49 7.42 4.75
N VAL A 760 10.49 8.26 5.07
CA VAL A 760 10.45 9.07 6.29
C VAL A 760 10.50 8.20 7.56
N LYS A 761 9.92 6.99 7.57
CA LYS A 761 10.01 6.07 8.72
C LYS A 761 11.35 5.33 8.87
N VAL A 762 12.25 5.39 7.88
CA VAL A 762 13.51 4.61 7.84
C VAL A 762 14.76 5.49 7.79
N LYS A 763 14.68 6.65 7.16
CA LYS A 763 15.77 7.66 7.07
C LYS A 763 15.92 8.38 8.42
N ASP A 764 17.14 8.82 8.75
CA ASP A 764 17.36 9.60 9.97
C ASP A 764 16.78 11.02 9.84
N SER A 765 16.21 11.50 10.94
CA SER A 765 15.66 12.86 11.07
C SER A 765 16.65 13.99 10.76
N THR A 766 17.95 13.77 10.94
CA THR A 766 18.98 14.77 10.65
C THR A 766 19.31 14.90 9.16
N GLU A 767 18.92 13.92 8.32
CA GLU A 767 19.13 13.96 6.87
C GLU A 767 17.89 14.41 6.08
N TYR A 768 16.76 14.70 6.75
CA TYR A 768 15.51 15.05 6.08
C TYR A 768 15.63 16.32 5.21
N THR A 769 15.12 16.23 3.98
CA THR A 769 14.91 17.42 3.13
C THR A 769 13.81 18.31 3.72
N GLY A 770 13.71 19.57 3.28
CA GLY A 770 12.68 20.50 3.76
C GLY A 770 11.24 19.96 3.64
N PRO A 771 10.86 19.35 2.50
CA PRO A 771 9.59 18.64 2.34
C PRO A 771 9.44 17.38 3.21
N GLU A 772 10.51 16.59 3.39
CA GLU A 772 10.47 15.38 4.24
C GLU A 772 10.21 15.73 5.71
N SER A 773 10.90 16.74 6.26
CA SER A 773 10.68 17.22 7.62
C SER A 773 9.25 17.69 7.85
N TYR A 774 8.70 18.46 6.91
CA TYR A 774 7.31 18.93 6.95
C TYR A 774 6.31 17.75 6.92
N VAL A 775 6.51 16.76 6.04
CA VAL A 775 5.62 15.59 6.01
C VAL A 775 5.81 14.69 7.24
N ALA A 776 7.02 14.59 7.80
CA ALA A 776 7.27 13.87 9.05
C ALA A 776 6.49 14.49 10.24
N GLU A 777 6.44 15.82 10.31
CA GLU A 777 5.63 16.55 11.30
C GLU A 777 4.12 16.31 11.07
N MET A 778 3.63 16.47 9.84
CA MET A 778 2.22 16.22 9.51
C MET A 778 1.80 14.76 9.82
N ILE A 779 2.65 13.77 9.55
CA ILE A 779 2.44 12.35 9.89
C ILE A 779 2.35 12.16 11.42
N LYS A 780 3.23 12.82 12.18
CA LYS A 780 3.28 12.78 13.65
C LYS A 780 2.04 13.42 14.28
N GLU A 781 1.51 14.49 13.70
CA GLU A 781 0.23 15.10 14.07
C GLU A 781 -1.01 14.31 13.59
N ARG A 782 -0.81 13.33 12.68
CA ARG A 782 -1.86 12.63 11.92
C ARG A 782 -2.71 13.54 11.02
N ASN A 783 -2.13 14.65 10.58
CA ASN A 783 -2.74 15.53 9.60
C ASN A 783 -2.54 14.97 8.18
N LEU A 784 -3.59 14.98 7.36
CA LEU A 784 -3.63 14.44 5.99
C LEU A 784 -3.73 15.53 4.92
N ASP A 785 -3.70 16.81 5.31
CA ASP A 785 -3.86 17.94 4.38
C ASP A 785 -2.63 18.22 3.50
N TRP A 786 -1.51 17.49 3.74
CA TRP A 786 -0.34 17.48 2.86
C TRP A 786 -0.57 16.69 1.55
N PHE A 787 -1.61 15.85 1.47
CA PHE A 787 -2.00 15.20 0.22
C PHE A 787 -2.77 16.17 -0.70
N PRO A 788 -2.57 16.12 -2.03
CA PRO A 788 -3.42 16.85 -2.96
C PRO A 788 -4.87 16.38 -2.89
N ARG A 789 -5.81 17.33 -2.86
CA ARG A 789 -7.27 17.11 -2.89
C ARG A 789 -7.88 18.01 -3.97
N MET A 790 -8.59 17.41 -4.93
CA MET A 790 -9.24 18.08 -6.08
C MET A 790 -8.32 18.97 -6.93
N ARG A 791 -7.01 18.66 -6.98
CA ARG A 791 -5.99 19.38 -7.78
C ARG A 791 -4.79 18.49 -8.13
N ALA A 792 -4.08 18.88 -9.19
CA ALA A 792 -2.80 18.31 -9.62
C ALA A 792 -1.99 19.38 -10.39
N MET A 793 -0.66 19.35 -10.38
CA MET A 793 0.18 20.38 -11.02
C MET A 793 -0.04 20.46 -12.54
N SER A 794 -0.26 19.31 -13.17
CA SER A 794 -0.56 19.16 -14.60
C SER A 794 -1.84 19.85 -15.08
N LEU A 795 -2.69 20.36 -14.17
CA LEU A 795 -3.89 21.15 -14.49
C LEU A 795 -3.73 22.65 -14.16
N VAL A 796 -2.94 23.01 -13.15
CA VAL A 796 -2.73 24.41 -12.72
C VAL A 796 -1.99 25.23 -13.77
N SER A 797 -1.13 24.59 -14.58
CA SER A 797 -0.41 25.22 -15.70
C SER A 797 -1.28 25.74 -16.85
N SER A 798 -2.62 25.73 -16.72
CA SER A 798 -3.55 26.39 -17.65
C SER A 798 -4.06 27.76 -17.19
N ASP A 799 -3.53 28.33 -16.11
CA ASP A 799 -3.75 29.73 -15.69
C ASP A 799 -3.12 30.79 -16.62
N SER A 800 -2.72 30.41 -17.85
CA SER A 800 -2.25 31.33 -18.90
C SER A 800 -3.28 32.40 -19.28
N GLU A 801 -4.59 32.16 -19.04
CA GLU A 801 -5.61 33.21 -19.15
C GLU A 801 -5.46 34.28 -18.05
N GLY A 802 -5.04 33.88 -16.84
CA GLY A 802 -4.66 34.80 -15.76
C GLY A 802 -3.45 35.64 -16.16
N GLU A 803 -2.37 34.99 -16.62
CA GLU A 803 -1.16 35.66 -17.09
C GLU A 803 -1.43 36.64 -18.26
N GLN A 804 -2.29 36.28 -19.21
CA GLN A 804 -2.69 37.20 -20.29
C GLN A 804 -3.50 38.41 -19.78
N ASN A 805 -4.33 38.24 -18.75
CA ASN A 805 -5.04 39.37 -18.13
C ASN A 805 -4.08 40.26 -17.32
N GLU A 806 -3.11 39.68 -16.60
CA GLU A 806 -2.01 40.42 -15.95
C GLU A 806 -1.18 41.21 -16.99
N LEU A 807 -0.78 40.59 -18.10
CA LEU A 807 -0.04 41.25 -19.18
C LEU A 807 -0.84 42.40 -19.79
N ARG A 808 -2.15 42.23 -20.01
CA ARG A 808 -3.03 43.30 -20.51
C ARG A 808 -3.15 44.45 -19.50
N ASN A 809 -3.33 44.15 -18.22
CA ASN A 809 -3.36 45.15 -17.14
C ASN A 809 -2.03 45.91 -17.02
N LEU A 810 -0.89 45.24 -17.26
CA LEU A 810 0.44 45.85 -17.31
C LEU A 810 0.61 46.74 -18.55
N GLN A 811 0.11 46.32 -19.73
CA GLN A 811 0.11 47.14 -20.93
C GLN A 811 -0.75 48.41 -20.76
N GLU A 812 -1.93 48.31 -20.14
CA GLU A 812 -2.78 49.47 -19.84
C GLU A 812 -2.11 50.45 -18.85
N LYS A 813 -1.39 49.93 -17.85
CA LYS A 813 -0.53 50.74 -16.95
C LYS A 813 0.62 51.41 -17.71
N LEU A 814 1.26 50.72 -18.65
CA LEU A 814 2.34 51.27 -19.48
C LEU A 814 1.82 52.38 -20.41
N ASP A 815 0.73 52.14 -21.12
CA ASP A 815 0.07 53.09 -22.03
C ASP A 815 -0.39 54.36 -21.29
N SER A 816 -0.99 54.21 -20.11
CA SER A 816 -1.40 55.35 -19.27
C SER A 816 -0.19 56.15 -18.76
N THR A 817 0.91 55.47 -18.40
CA THR A 817 2.18 56.10 -18.02
C THR A 817 2.82 56.84 -19.21
N MET A 818 2.83 56.24 -20.41
CA MET A 818 3.30 56.91 -21.63
C MET A 818 2.47 58.16 -21.97
N LYS A 819 1.14 58.10 -21.82
CA LYS A 819 0.26 59.27 -21.98
C LYS A 819 0.58 60.35 -20.94
N LEU A 820 0.85 59.99 -19.69
CA LEU A 820 1.24 60.93 -18.64
C LEU A 820 2.57 61.62 -18.96
N VAL A 821 3.58 60.86 -19.40
CA VAL A 821 4.90 61.38 -19.81
C VAL A 821 4.79 62.28 -21.06
N SER A 822 3.97 61.90 -22.03
CA SER A 822 3.69 62.72 -23.22
C SER A 822 3.02 64.05 -22.87
N ASN A 823 1.98 64.02 -22.02
CA ASN A 823 1.29 65.22 -21.53
C ASN A 823 2.24 66.13 -20.73
N LEU A 824 3.06 65.55 -19.83
CA LEU A 824 4.05 66.30 -19.06
C LEU A 824 5.09 66.95 -19.97
N SER A 825 5.59 66.24 -20.99
CA SER A 825 6.53 66.77 -21.99
C SER A 825 5.91 67.93 -22.79
N SER A 826 4.64 67.82 -23.17
CA SER A 826 3.89 68.89 -23.83
C SER A 826 3.77 70.13 -22.93
N GLN A 827 3.37 69.97 -21.67
CA GLN A 827 3.31 71.06 -20.69
C GLN A 827 4.67 71.71 -20.44
N LEU A 828 5.75 70.92 -20.36
CA LEU A 828 7.13 71.43 -20.16
C LEU A 828 7.61 72.24 -21.39
N THR A 829 7.18 71.84 -22.59
CA THR A 829 7.44 72.57 -23.84
C THR A 829 6.64 73.87 -23.91
N GLU A 830 5.35 73.84 -23.55
CA GLU A 830 4.51 75.04 -23.50
C GLU A 830 5.01 76.04 -22.44
N LEU A 831 5.36 75.58 -21.24
CA LEU A 831 5.94 76.41 -20.17
C LEU A 831 7.25 77.08 -20.61
N LYS A 832 8.10 76.34 -21.34
CA LYS A 832 9.34 76.87 -21.94
C LYS A 832 9.03 77.98 -22.95
N ASP A 833 8.05 77.78 -23.83
CA ASP A 833 7.71 78.79 -24.85
C ASP A 833 7.08 80.03 -24.21
N GLN A 834 6.16 79.87 -23.23
CA GLN A 834 5.63 80.96 -22.41
C GLN A 834 6.75 81.73 -21.67
N MET A 835 7.76 81.03 -21.13
CA MET A 835 8.95 81.64 -20.53
C MET A 835 9.78 82.43 -21.56
N THR A 836 9.90 81.97 -22.81
CA THR A 836 10.58 82.75 -23.86
C THR A 836 9.79 84.00 -24.26
N GLU A 837 8.46 83.93 -24.35
CA GLU A 837 7.63 85.11 -24.66
C GLU A 837 7.58 86.11 -23.51
N GLN A 838 7.52 85.68 -22.24
CA GLN A 838 7.74 86.59 -21.11
C GLN A 838 9.11 87.30 -21.19
N ARG A 839 10.15 86.59 -21.64
CA ARG A 839 11.49 87.18 -21.83
C ARG A 839 11.51 88.20 -22.97
N LYS A 840 10.86 87.92 -24.10
CA LYS A 840 10.69 88.88 -25.23
C LYS A 840 9.84 90.08 -24.82
N GLN A 841 8.76 89.90 -24.06
CA GLN A 841 7.95 90.99 -23.51
C GLN A 841 8.76 91.87 -22.54
N LYS A 842 9.51 91.27 -21.60
CA LYS A 842 10.41 92.01 -20.71
C LYS A 842 11.49 92.79 -21.48
N GLN A 843 12.03 92.23 -22.57
CA GLN A 843 12.94 92.97 -23.46
C GLN A 843 12.24 94.12 -24.21
N ARG A 844 11.01 93.95 -24.69
CA ARG A 844 10.23 95.06 -25.31
C ARG A 844 9.93 96.18 -24.32
N ILE A 845 9.58 95.85 -23.07
CA ILE A 845 9.36 96.83 -22.00
C ILE A 845 10.68 97.56 -21.67
N GLY A 846 11.80 96.83 -21.58
CA GLY A 846 13.12 97.42 -21.42
C GLY A 846 13.56 98.34 -22.57
N LEU A 847 13.08 98.09 -23.79
CA LEU A 847 13.37 98.94 -24.96
C LEU A 847 12.56 100.24 -24.99
N LEU A 848 11.47 100.34 -24.23
CA LEU A 848 10.59 101.51 -24.14
C LEU A 848 10.91 102.41 -22.93
N GLY A 849 11.85 102.00 -22.08
CA GLY A 849 12.27 102.76 -20.90
C GLY A 849 13.25 103.89 -21.21
N HIS A 850 12.75 105.06 -21.59
CA HIS A 850 13.56 106.29 -21.55
C HIS A 850 13.88 106.70 -20.10
N PRO A 851 15.11 107.11 -19.76
CA PRO A 851 15.49 107.45 -18.40
C PRO A 851 15.13 108.90 -18.01
N PRO A 852 14.66 109.14 -16.78
CA PRO A 852 14.72 110.45 -16.15
C PRO A 852 15.58 110.44 -14.87
N ILE A 853 16.68 111.19 -14.95
CA ILE A 853 17.11 112.22 -13.97
C ILE A 853 17.26 111.79 -12.49
N ASN A 854 18.53 111.76 -12.08
CA ASN A 854 19.02 111.77 -10.70
C ASN A 854 18.41 112.89 -9.83
N VAL A 855 17.77 112.53 -8.70
CA VAL A 855 17.58 113.41 -7.54
C VAL A 855 17.86 112.61 -6.27
N ASN A 856 18.85 113.05 -5.49
CA ASN A 856 19.23 112.45 -4.21
C ASN A 856 19.30 113.53 -3.11
N PRO A 857 18.43 113.46 -2.10
CA PRO A 857 18.65 114.09 -0.80
C PRO A 857 18.78 113.05 0.32
N GLN A 858 19.52 113.40 1.36
CA GLN A 858 19.84 112.51 2.49
C GLN A 858 18.70 112.37 3.52
N GLN A 859 18.86 111.39 4.40
CA GLN A 859 18.21 111.24 5.72
C GLN A 859 18.39 112.50 6.61
N PRO A 860 17.73 112.65 7.79
CA PRO A 860 16.97 111.63 8.54
C PRO A 860 15.61 112.06 9.16
N ALA A 861 14.84 111.06 9.57
CA ALA A 861 14.01 111.04 10.79
C ALA A 861 13.90 109.58 11.27
#